data_AF-A0A833JLU9-F1
#
_entry.id   AF-A0A833JLU9-F1
#
_cell.length_a   1.000
_cell.length_b   1.000
_cell.length_c   1.000
_cell.angle_alpha   90.00
_cell.angle_beta   90.00
_cell.angle_gamma   90.00
#
_symmetry.space_group_name_H-M   'P 1'
#
loop_
_entity.id
_entity.type
_entity.pdbx_description
1 polymer ?
#
loop_
_entity_poly.entity_id
_entity_poly.type
_entity_poly.pdbx_seq_one_letter_code
_entity_poly.pdbx_strand_id
1 'polypeptide(L)'
;MFSTSYRARVAVISIVLMMTLSGCFGGSGGSQEEADQASPQANQNEPTNRFSEGRVFHVEPGDRATEQMVSAMIQLRPGDVMEFGCGYFDLYHGLLIQATEDVEIRGCGKNDTVLNFRQSDNVTGLEALNVRGITVRDLTILDSPGDAFKLKGVKWGTLLGVRAMWSGGGEPINRENFRERLQVQCTQPPMNEGDPTPDYVPSSASGRYGIYPVESENILVADSESIGASDAGIYVGQTNTAIIRNSRAAYNVMGFEIENVQGGEYDSNLAECNTGGFLIYDLENITQYGDTSVMLNNVARNNNTYNFAHSGLVSAVPRGTGFITLGYDNIEVYNNLFENHSTAAIIHTSYELIDGKGKTSDKKLDPYTEGLHIHGNVMKNSGYSLPAPDLQKVLVEGEVETVLPTLIGVKNIARPGQGAHIVWDGLLDELDEDCPYPVDANGQPVPRKDNGKPIHTNQHPNPQCVYNAYKFDANGNRKRPEWGSCIHDNDLSSDSLAYMNFHGTRGLELLFAVVDADAGVLSWDGLQSILTGPTEFFADSDIEQHNCEARYGSTLASLPRVTIPPFEPSGGIDPAFSEEFVKQLCEGPVEEGRINRPALAVDCPRLGQYNLFEDVEEPRSQPNEGGVPYVLNTKLFSDYATKYRVAFIPPGTKAVYVDGQGGGNVNGTIHFPVGTVLAKTFAFTDEAQRTESLVETRLLIKRMAESGKPYWAGLAYSWSISGDGDAVATLVPGGETRSVSWHYTNQQTGKLMVGATDSYAIPNANQCITCHANDDLEVGAAPIGPKPRNLNRPYRPESGFMGLQGQGGFPQVNQLKAWADRGLLTNLPATSIDGRGIATSIERLPHWEVPGDSGATAGSAEDIEKRLRAYMEVNCQHCHNDKGAASNTGYYLDHYRTIDAGYGICKKPTATGGGSCGRQHVVVPGAPSDSIVSCRLEEATDPQRKMPPIAKSVTHKEAVQLLDTWIGTVVDSGYENAGACEGPTIFQSVR
;
A
#
# COMPACT_ATOMS: atom_id res chain seq x y z
N MET A 1 -16.55 38.84 -52.93
CA MET A 1 -15.60 39.84 -53.46
C MET A 1 -14.19 39.32 -53.23
N PHE A 2 -13.48 39.05 -54.34
CA PHE A 2 -12.04 38.87 -54.63
C PHE A 2 -11.03 38.75 -53.45
N SER A 3 -10.26 37.65 -53.34
CA SER A 3 -8.97 37.33 -54.06
C SER A 3 -7.78 38.09 -53.44
N THR A 4 -6.58 37.57 -53.15
CA THR A 4 -5.66 36.60 -53.81
C THR A 4 -4.49 36.34 -52.82
N SER A 5 -3.74 35.23 -52.77
CA SER A 5 -2.62 34.79 -53.65
C SER A 5 -1.82 33.69 -52.90
N TYR A 6 -1.07 32.72 -53.44
CA TYR A 6 -0.85 32.16 -54.77
C TYR A 6 -0.18 30.77 -54.55
N ARG A 7 -0.52 29.77 -55.37
CA ARG A 7 0.19 28.48 -55.53
C ARG A 7 1.17 28.57 -56.70
N ALA A 8 2.21 27.75 -56.69
CA ALA A 8 2.80 27.13 -57.89
C ALA A 8 3.45 25.79 -57.51
N ARG A 9 3.50 24.70 -58.30
CA ARG A 9 2.84 24.12 -59.50
C ARG A 9 3.40 22.66 -59.53
N VAL A 10 2.59 21.59 -59.55
CA VAL A 10 2.01 20.85 -60.71
C VAL A 10 2.99 19.94 -61.51
N ALA A 11 2.77 18.63 -61.33
CA ALA A 11 2.59 17.51 -62.28
C ALA A 11 3.70 16.77 -63.08
N VAL A 12 3.77 15.45 -62.82
CA VAL A 12 3.59 14.24 -63.69
C VAL A 12 4.26 14.17 -65.09
N ILE A 13 5.00 13.09 -65.38
CA ILE A 13 4.77 12.05 -66.43
C ILE A 13 5.99 11.10 -66.60
N SER A 14 5.67 9.82 -66.75
CA SER A 14 6.43 8.58 -66.99
C SER A 14 7.42 8.59 -68.16
N ILE A 15 8.49 7.77 -68.09
CA ILE A 15 9.16 7.10 -69.24
C ILE A 15 9.71 5.72 -68.80
N VAL A 16 9.42 4.72 -69.63
CA VAL A 16 9.95 3.34 -69.63
C VAL A 16 11.25 3.29 -70.45
N LEU A 17 12.25 2.50 -70.02
CA LEU A 17 13.26 1.97 -70.94
C LEU A 17 13.73 0.56 -70.54
N MET A 18 13.53 -0.38 -71.45
CA MET A 18 14.08 -1.74 -71.46
C MET A 18 15.59 -1.73 -71.78
N MET A 19 16.35 -2.66 -71.20
CA MET A 19 17.44 -3.36 -71.90
C MET A 19 17.47 -4.84 -71.51
N THR A 20 17.38 -5.67 -72.54
CA THR A 20 17.53 -7.12 -72.60
C THR A 20 19.01 -7.54 -72.57
N LEU A 21 19.33 -8.70 -71.99
CA LEU A 21 20.30 -9.64 -72.56
C LEU A 21 20.11 -11.05 -71.98
N SER A 22 19.98 -11.98 -72.91
CA SER A 22 19.69 -13.41 -72.81
C SER A 22 20.94 -14.28 -72.90
N GLY A 23 20.90 -15.46 -72.25
CA GLY A 23 21.70 -16.65 -72.60
C GLY A 23 20.93 -17.91 -72.14
N CYS A 24 20.28 -18.65 -73.04
CA CYS A 24 20.74 -19.91 -73.67
C CYS A 24 20.72 -21.12 -72.70
N PHE A 25 20.10 -22.29 -72.91
CA PHE A 25 19.44 -22.96 -74.04
C PHE A 25 18.67 -24.22 -73.55
N GLY A 26 17.57 -24.61 -74.24
CA GLY A 26 17.03 -25.98 -74.37
C GLY A 26 15.82 -26.34 -73.46
N GLY A 27 14.69 -26.91 -73.91
CA GLY A 27 14.23 -27.39 -75.22
C GLY A 27 13.30 -28.62 -75.07
N SER A 28 12.12 -28.58 -75.73
CA SER A 28 11.05 -29.61 -75.87
C SER A 28 10.09 -29.78 -74.67
N GLY A 29 8.76 -29.88 -74.77
CA GLY A 29 7.83 -30.04 -75.88
C GLY A 29 6.98 -31.29 -75.68
N GLY A 30 5.66 -31.18 -75.41
CA GLY A 30 4.71 -32.30 -75.56
C GLY A 30 3.60 -32.39 -74.52
N SER A 31 2.37 -32.46 -75.04
CA SER A 31 1.03 -32.64 -74.46
C SER A 31 0.75 -33.97 -73.74
N GLN A 32 -0.29 -33.97 -72.90
CA GLN A 32 -1.37 -34.98 -72.71
C GLN A 32 -1.67 -35.40 -71.25
N GLU A 33 -2.96 -35.69 -71.05
CA GLU A 33 -3.74 -35.97 -69.84
C GLU A 33 -3.37 -37.27 -69.08
N GLU A 34 -3.81 -37.26 -67.81
CA GLU A 34 -4.18 -38.36 -66.89
C GLU A 34 -3.13 -39.42 -66.47
N ALA A 35 -2.77 -39.41 -65.18
CA ALA A 35 -3.11 -40.48 -64.21
C ALA A 35 -2.42 -40.24 -62.84
N ASP A 36 -3.15 -40.60 -61.78
CA ASP A 36 -2.78 -40.66 -60.35
C ASP A 36 -1.30 -40.81 -60.00
N GLN A 37 -0.81 -39.98 -59.05
CA GLN A 37 -0.20 -40.43 -57.79
C GLN A 37 0.30 -39.27 -56.89
N ALA A 38 0.02 -39.45 -55.59
CA ALA A 38 0.71 -38.92 -54.41
C ALA A 38 0.73 -37.39 -54.20
N SER A 39 -0.17 -36.94 -53.32
CA SER A 39 -0.02 -35.68 -52.58
C SER A 39 1.35 -35.64 -51.86
N PRO A 40 2.15 -34.57 -52.00
CA PRO A 40 3.34 -34.40 -51.18
C PRO A 40 2.90 -34.18 -49.73
N GLN A 41 3.53 -34.91 -48.80
CA GLN A 41 3.41 -34.65 -47.37
C GLN A 41 3.55 -33.15 -47.09
N ALA A 42 2.53 -32.60 -46.43
CA ALA A 42 2.61 -31.27 -45.84
C ALA A 42 3.80 -31.25 -44.87
N ASN A 43 4.69 -30.29 -45.08
CA ASN A 43 5.82 -30.02 -44.23
C ASN A 43 5.28 -29.56 -42.86
N GLN A 44 5.18 -30.45 -41.88
CA GLN A 44 4.66 -30.17 -40.53
C GLN A 44 5.69 -29.43 -39.65
N ASN A 45 6.23 -28.31 -40.11
CA ASN A 45 7.15 -27.48 -39.32
C ASN A 45 7.05 -26.00 -39.72
N GLU A 46 5.83 -25.46 -39.82
CA GLU A 46 5.68 -24.02 -39.62
C GLU A 46 5.66 -23.75 -38.11
N PRO A 47 6.50 -22.84 -37.59
CA PRO A 47 6.46 -22.47 -36.19
C PRO A 47 5.12 -21.81 -35.87
N THR A 48 4.42 -22.34 -34.86
CA THR A 48 3.22 -21.70 -34.30
C THR A 48 3.57 -20.28 -33.86
N ASN A 49 2.66 -19.32 -34.09
CA ASN A 49 2.86 -17.97 -33.59
C ASN A 49 3.03 -18.02 -32.06
N ARG A 50 4.17 -17.53 -31.59
CA ARG A 50 4.56 -17.59 -30.18
C ARG A 50 3.68 -16.70 -29.31
N PHE A 51 3.22 -15.55 -29.82
CA PHE A 51 2.53 -14.51 -29.05
C PHE A 51 1.18 -14.11 -29.62
N SER A 52 0.26 -13.70 -28.75
CA SER A 52 -0.98 -13.03 -29.16
C SER A 52 -0.77 -11.52 -29.39
N GLU A 53 -1.62 -10.91 -30.22
CA GLU A 53 -1.84 -9.44 -30.21
C GLU A 53 -2.53 -9.02 -28.89
N GLY A 54 -2.57 -7.71 -28.58
CA GLY A 54 -3.27 -7.19 -27.40
C GLY A 54 -4.74 -7.66 -27.37
N ARG A 55 -5.14 -8.28 -26.26
CA ARG A 55 -6.42 -8.97 -26.11
C ARG A 55 -7.43 -8.09 -25.41
N VAL A 56 -8.71 -8.32 -25.70
CA VAL A 56 -9.82 -7.72 -24.96
C VAL A 56 -10.51 -8.81 -24.16
N PHE A 57 -10.54 -8.65 -22.85
CA PHE A 57 -11.29 -9.51 -21.94
C PHE A 57 -12.62 -8.83 -21.60
N HIS A 58 -13.73 -9.47 -21.95
CA HIS A 58 -15.06 -8.96 -21.65
C HIS A 58 -15.58 -9.56 -20.34
N VAL A 59 -16.08 -8.70 -19.45
CA VAL A 59 -16.76 -9.07 -18.21
C VAL A 59 -18.20 -8.57 -18.26
N GLU A 60 -19.14 -9.51 -18.28
CA GLU A 60 -20.57 -9.21 -18.38
C GLU A 60 -21.25 -9.28 -17.02
N PRO A 61 -22.28 -8.45 -16.75
CA PRO A 61 -22.99 -8.50 -15.48
C PRO A 61 -23.75 -9.83 -15.35
N GLY A 62 -23.61 -10.49 -14.21
CA GLY A 62 -24.28 -11.75 -13.91
C GLY A 62 -23.49 -12.63 -12.94
N ASP A 63 -23.99 -13.83 -12.67
CA ASP A 63 -23.46 -14.73 -11.63
C ASP A 63 -22.00 -15.16 -11.88
N ARG A 64 -21.53 -15.05 -13.13
CA ARG A 64 -20.16 -15.38 -13.54
C ARG A 64 -19.21 -14.18 -13.63
N ALA A 65 -19.67 -12.97 -13.30
CA ALA A 65 -18.88 -11.75 -13.44
C ALA A 65 -17.56 -11.82 -12.64
N THR A 66 -17.64 -12.30 -11.39
CA THR A 66 -16.45 -12.46 -10.54
C THR A 66 -15.45 -13.44 -11.16
N GLU A 67 -15.91 -14.59 -11.65
CA GLU A 67 -15.04 -15.58 -12.31
C GLU A 67 -14.37 -15.02 -13.57
N GLN A 68 -15.15 -14.33 -14.41
CA GLN A 68 -14.66 -13.71 -15.64
C GLN A 68 -13.61 -12.63 -15.35
N MET A 69 -13.88 -11.75 -14.39
CA MET A 69 -12.98 -10.70 -13.95
C MET A 69 -11.68 -11.27 -13.38
N VAL A 70 -11.77 -12.24 -12.46
CA VAL A 70 -10.59 -12.89 -11.87
C VAL A 70 -9.76 -13.58 -12.95
N SER A 71 -10.41 -14.31 -13.86
CA SER A 71 -9.75 -14.94 -15.00
C SER A 71 -9.02 -13.93 -15.89
N ALA A 72 -9.67 -12.80 -16.19
CA ALA A 72 -9.10 -11.73 -17.00
C ALA A 72 -7.89 -11.07 -16.31
N MET A 73 -8.03 -10.66 -15.04
CA MET A 73 -6.99 -9.88 -14.35
C MET A 73 -5.67 -10.63 -14.17
N ILE A 74 -5.75 -11.96 -14.06
CA ILE A 74 -4.57 -12.84 -13.94
C ILE A 74 -3.87 -13.02 -15.29
N GLN A 75 -4.65 -12.95 -16.36
CA GLN A 75 -4.15 -13.14 -17.71
C GLN A 75 -3.65 -11.86 -18.34
N LEU A 76 -4.01 -10.67 -17.83
CA LEU A 76 -3.58 -9.38 -18.37
C LEU A 76 -2.06 -9.33 -18.60
N ARG A 77 -1.69 -8.90 -19.80
CA ARG A 77 -0.34 -8.62 -20.28
C ARG A 77 -0.33 -7.26 -20.96
N PRO A 78 0.85 -6.69 -21.30
CA PRO A 78 0.89 -5.39 -21.95
C PRO A 78 0.10 -5.33 -23.25
N GLY A 79 -0.61 -4.22 -23.43
CA GLY A 79 -1.53 -3.97 -24.54
C GLY A 79 -2.92 -4.59 -24.37
N ASP A 80 -3.16 -5.37 -23.31
CA ASP A 80 -4.49 -5.94 -23.06
C ASP A 80 -5.46 -4.92 -22.45
N VAL A 81 -6.74 -5.14 -22.73
CA VAL A 81 -7.87 -4.36 -22.20
C VAL A 81 -8.80 -5.29 -21.42
N MET A 82 -9.18 -4.89 -20.21
CA MET A 82 -10.32 -5.46 -19.49
C MET A 82 -11.53 -4.54 -19.64
N GLU A 83 -12.57 -5.02 -20.31
CA GLU A 83 -13.78 -4.26 -20.61
C GLU A 83 -14.97 -4.82 -19.83
N PHE A 84 -15.54 -3.98 -18.97
CA PHE A 84 -16.79 -4.27 -18.28
C PHE A 84 -17.99 -3.79 -19.09
N GLY A 85 -18.98 -4.65 -19.24
CA GLY A 85 -20.28 -4.28 -19.82
C GLY A 85 -21.01 -3.22 -18.99
N CYS A 86 -22.10 -2.69 -19.56
CA CYS A 86 -22.94 -1.74 -18.84
C CYS A 86 -23.90 -2.50 -17.91
N GLY A 87 -23.95 -2.14 -16.64
CA GLY A 87 -24.84 -2.74 -15.66
C GLY A 87 -24.32 -2.63 -14.23
N TYR A 88 -25.01 -3.36 -13.35
CA TYR A 88 -24.66 -3.51 -11.94
C TYR A 88 -24.07 -4.91 -11.74
N PHE A 89 -22.88 -4.98 -11.14
CA PHE A 89 -22.11 -6.18 -10.93
C PHE A 89 -21.98 -6.44 -9.44
N ASP A 90 -22.34 -7.64 -8.98
CA ASP A 90 -22.02 -8.11 -7.64
C ASP A 90 -20.71 -8.90 -7.71
N LEU A 91 -19.67 -8.36 -7.08
CA LEU A 91 -18.32 -8.92 -7.10
C LEU A 91 -17.87 -9.34 -5.70
N TYR A 92 -17.36 -10.57 -5.62
CA TYR A 92 -16.94 -11.20 -4.35
C TYR A 92 -15.43 -11.17 -4.12
N HIS A 93 -14.68 -10.68 -5.11
CA HIS A 93 -13.22 -10.53 -5.08
C HIS A 93 -12.86 -9.16 -5.63
N GLY A 94 -11.78 -8.56 -5.11
CA GLY A 94 -11.22 -7.32 -5.64
C GLY A 94 -10.48 -7.52 -6.96
N LEU A 95 -10.35 -6.46 -7.77
CA LEU A 95 -9.48 -6.43 -8.93
C LEU A 95 -8.05 -6.18 -8.48
N LEU A 96 -7.17 -7.13 -8.71
CA LEU A 96 -5.76 -7.03 -8.34
C LEU A 96 -4.89 -7.07 -9.60
N ILE A 97 -4.25 -5.97 -9.96
CA ILE A 97 -3.33 -5.87 -11.10
C ILE A 97 -1.92 -5.68 -10.57
N GLN A 98 -0.95 -6.50 -11.00
CA GLN A 98 0.41 -6.39 -10.47
C GLN A 98 1.47 -6.62 -11.53
N ALA A 99 2.61 -5.94 -11.37
CA ALA A 99 3.87 -6.21 -12.07
C ALA A 99 3.74 -6.33 -13.60
N THR A 100 2.86 -5.52 -14.20
CA THR A 100 2.63 -5.43 -15.65
C THR A 100 2.81 -4.00 -16.13
N GLU A 101 2.68 -3.78 -17.43
CA GLU A 101 2.65 -2.44 -18.01
C GLU A 101 1.59 -2.31 -19.11
N ASP A 102 1.25 -1.08 -19.48
CA ASP A 102 0.38 -0.73 -20.61
C ASP A 102 -0.96 -1.49 -20.63
N VAL A 103 -1.74 -1.36 -19.56
CA VAL A 103 -3.05 -2.02 -19.42
C VAL A 103 -4.19 -1.00 -19.29
N GLU A 104 -5.32 -1.29 -19.92
CA GLU A 104 -6.55 -0.50 -19.82
C GLU A 104 -7.66 -1.30 -19.13
N ILE A 105 -8.33 -0.68 -18.15
CA ILE A 105 -9.57 -1.17 -17.56
C ILE A 105 -10.65 -0.14 -17.85
N ARG A 106 -11.76 -0.55 -18.50
CA ARG A 106 -12.80 0.40 -18.90
C ARG A 106 -14.21 -0.14 -18.73
N GLY A 107 -15.15 0.76 -18.45
CA GLY A 107 -16.59 0.52 -18.49
C GLY A 107 -17.30 1.40 -19.52
N CYS A 108 -18.63 1.49 -19.41
CA CYS A 108 -19.49 2.30 -20.28
C CYS A 108 -19.66 3.76 -19.83
N GLY A 109 -19.25 4.07 -18.60
CA GLY A 109 -19.41 5.35 -17.92
C GLY A 109 -19.66 5.14 -16.43
N LYS A 110 -19.21 6.05 -15.56
CA LYS A 110 -19.42 5.91 -14.10
C LYS A 110 -20.88 5.77 -13.67
N ASN A 111 -21.85 6.21 -14.47
CA ASN A 111 -23.28 6.01 -14.16
C ASN A 111 -23.86 4.69 -14.71
N ASP A 112 -23.12 3.99 -15.58
CA ASP A 112 -23.64 2.86 -16.35
C ASP A 112 -22.90 1.55 -16.07
N THR A 113 -21.66 1.57 -15.60
CA THR A 113 -20.92 0.39 -15.12
C THR A 113 -20.65 0.56 -13.62
N VAL A 114 -21.31 -0.27 -12.80
CA VAL A 114 -21.23 -0.20 -11.33
C VAL A 114 -20.76 -1.54 -10.77
N LEU A 115 -19.57 -1.53 -10.17
CA LEU A 115 -18.92 -2.69 -9.58
C LEU A 115 -19.12 -2.66 -8.06
N ASN A 116 -20.03 -3.48 -7.54
CA ASN A 116 -20.35 -3.58 -6.12
C ASN A 116 -19.47 -4.63 -5.42
N PHE A 117 -18.75 -4.23 -4.38
CA PHE A 117 -17.82 -5.06 -3.61
C PHE A 117 -18.27 -5.29 -2.16
N ARG A 118 -19.53 -5.01 -1.81
CA ARG A 118 -20.03 -5.14 -0.43
C ARG A 118 -19.74 -6.50 0.22
N GLN A 119 -19.68 -7.57 -0.60
CA GLN A 119 -19.42 -8.94 -0.17
C GLN A 119 -18.02 -9.44 -0.57
N SER A 120 -17.11 -8.52 -0.91
CA SER A 120 -15.74 -8.83 -1.28
C SER A 120 -14.94 -9.36 -0.10
N ASP A 121 -14.17 -10.42 -0.34
CA ASP A 121 -13.17 -10.93 0.61
C ASP A 121 -11.85 -10.13 0.61
N ASN A 122 -11.66 -9.26 -0.40
CA ASN A 122 -10.60 -8.27 -0.45
C ASN A 122 -11.07 -6.95 0.16
N VAL A 123 -10.15 -6.27 0.84
CA VAL A 123 -10.39 -4.93 1.42
C VAL A 123 -10.56 -3.87 0.33
N THR A 124 -9.86 -4.02 -0.80
CA THR A 124 -9.85 -3.01 -1.86
C THR A 124 -10.68 -3.45 -3.05
N GLY A 125 -11.43 -2.51 -3.66
CA GLY A 125 -12.18 -2.76 -4.90
C GLY A 125 -11.26 -3.00 -6.10
N LEU A 126 -10.39 -2.05 -6.42
CA LEU A 126 -9.32 -2.17 -7.42
C LEU A 126 -7.98 -1.77 -6.81
N GLU A 127 -7.01 -2.69 -6.85
CA GLU A 127 -5.65 -2.48 -6.40
C GLU A 127 -4.66 -2.75 -7.53
N ALA A 128 -3.86 -1.75 -7.89
CA ALA A 128 -2.73 -1.88 -8.80
C ALA A 128 -1.42 -1.76 -8.01
N LEU A 129 -0.57 -2.78 -8.03
CA LEU A 129 0.74 -2.78 -7.36
C LEU A 129 1.89 -2.85 -8.38
N ASN A 130 2.80 -1.88 -8.33
CA ASN A 130 4.03 -1.84 -9.14
C ASN A 130 3.76 -1.96 -10.65
N VAL A 131 2.73 -1.27 -11.13
CA VAL A 131 2.31 -1.25 -12.55
C VAL A 131 2.85 -0.01 -13.25
N ARG A 132 3.26 -0.13 -14.52
CA ARG A 132 3.68 1.00 -15.35
C ARG A 132 2.68 1.27 -16.48
N GLY A 133 2.10 2.45 -16.57
CA GLY A 133 1.10 2.71 -17.61
C GLY A 133 -0.17 1.91 -17.34
N ILE A 134 -1.06 2.47 -16.53
CA ILE A 134 -2.40 1.92 -16.30
C ILE A 134 -3.43 3.03 -16.47
N THR A 135 -4.47 2.74 -17.25
CA THR A 135 -5.63 3.61 -17.36
C THR A 135 -6.86 2.87 -16.86
N VAL A 136 -7.54 3.43 -15.87
CA VAL A 136 -8.87 2.99 -15.44
C VAL A 136 -9.87 4.08 -15.77
N ARG A 137 -10.96 3.73 -16.46
CA ARG A 137 -11.95 4.73 -16.85
C ARG A 137 -13.39 4.25 -16.87
N ASP A 138 -14.29 5.21 -16.78
CA ASP A 138 -15.70 5.05 -17.14
C ASP A 138 -16.44 3.97 -16.31
N LEU A 139 -16.17 3.89 -15.01
CA LEU A 139 -16.82 2.92 -14.10
C LEU A 139 -16.93 3.44 -12.66
N THR A 140 -17.84 2.84 -11.88
CA THR A 140 -17.99 3.04 -10.43
C THR A 140 -17.48 1.82 -9.66
N ILE A 141 -16.72 2.04 -8.59
CA ILE A 141 -16.52 1.08 -7.50
C ILE A 141 -17.42 1.48 -6.34
N LEU A 142 -18.28 0.55 -5.93
CA LEU A 142 -19.31 0.73 -4.92
C LEU A 142 -19.07 -0.22 -3.73
N ASP A 143 -19.18 0.31 -2.52
CA ASP A 143 -19.18 -0.46 -1.26
C ASP A 143 -17.98 -1.41 -1.08
N SER A 144 -16.77 -0.99 -1.45
CA SER A 144 -15.56 -1.72 -1.06
C SER A 144 -15.38 -1.73 0.47
N PRO A 145 -14.94 -2.83 1.10
CA PRO A 145 -14.76 -2.87 2.56
C PRO A 145 -13.76 -1.82 3.08
N GLY A 146 -12.72 -1.53 2.31
CA GLY A 146 -11.73 -0.48 2.52
C GLY A 146 -11.63 0.39 1.28
N ASP A 147 -10.46 0.48 0.63
CA ASP A 147 -10.28 1.42 -0.49
C ASP A 147 -11.09 1.06 -1.74
N ALA A 148 -11.57 2.06 -2.47
CA ALA A 148 -12.17 1.80 -3.77
C ALA A 148 -11.09 1.62 -4.86
N PHE A 149 -10.28 2.66 -5.14
CA PHE A 149 -9.17 2.58 -6.09
C PHE A 149 -7.83 2.80 -5.38
N LYS A 150 -6.95 1.81 -5.38
CA LYS A 150 -5.60 1.91 -4.82
C LYS A 150 -4.55 1.71 -5.91
N LEU A 151 -3.69 2.69 -6.10
CA LEU A 151 -2.54 2.60 -7.01
C LEU A 151 -1.26 2.71 -6.17
N LYS A 152 -0.56 1.62 -5.91
CA LYS A 152 0.68 1.63 -5.10
C LYS A 152 1.89 1.28 -5.97
N GLY A 153 2.96 2.07 -5.91
CA GLY A 153 4.13 1.85 -6.75
C GLY A 153 3.86 2.04 -8.25
N VAL A 154 2.74 2.68 -8.61
CA VAL A 154 2.33 2.83 -10.00
C VAL A 154 3.10 3.99 -10.63
N LYS A 155 3.58 3.78 -11.85
CA LYS A 155 4.19 4.83 -12.66
C LYS A 155 3.32 5.10 -13.88
N TRP A 156 2.94 6.34 -14.14
CA TRP A 156 1.97 6.70 -15.19
C TRP A 156 0.60 6.04 -14.96
N GLY A 157 -0.03 6.39 -13.84
CA GLY A 157 -1.39 5.96 -13.52
C GLY A 157 -2.41 7.02 -13.93
N THR A 158 -3.48 6.62 -14.62
CA THR A 158 -4.59 7.50 -14.99
C THR A 158 -5.92 6.94 -14.49
N LEU A 159 -6.64 7.71 -13.69
CA LEU A 159 -8.03 7.47 -13.31
C LEU A 159 -8.90 8.55 -13.98
N LEU A 160 -9.72 8.15 -14.95
CA LEU A 160 -10.47 9.06 -15.80
C LEU A 160 -11.97 8.77 -15.75
N GLY A 161 -12.78 9.73 -15.29
CA GLY A 161 -14.22 9.55 -15.29
C GLY A 161 -14.70 8.41 -14.39
N VAL A 162 -13.96 8.08 -13.33
CA VAL A 162 -14.32 7.01 -12.37
C VAL A 162 -15.09 7.56 -11.18
N ARG A 163 -15.79 6.69 -10.44
CA ARG A 163 -16.43 7.04 -9.16
C ARG A 163 -16.11 6.02 -8.08
N ALA A 164 -15.70 6.49 -6.91
CA ALA A 164 -15.71 5.74 -5.66
C ALA A 164 -16.95 6.13 -4.84
N MET A 165 -17.72 5.17 -4.34
CA MET A 165 -18.91 5.47 -3.57
C MET A 165 -19.24 4.40 -2.54
N TRP A 166 -19.78 4.82 -1.41
CA TRP A 166 -20.43 3.94 -0.44
C TRP A 166 -21.93 4.24 -0.35
N SER A 167 -22.71 3.27 0.08
CA SER A 167 -24.15 3.39 0.30
C SER A 167 -24.50 4.29 1.50
N GLY A 168 -23.55 4.49 2.42
CA GLY A 168 -23.73 5.24 3.65
C GLY A 168 -24.58 4.51 4.69
N GLY A 169 -25.12 5.25 5.67
CA GLY A 169 -25.97 4.72 6.75
C GLY A 169 -27.45 4.51 6.38
N GLY A 170 -27.83 4.75 5.11
CA GLY A 170 -29.20 4.64 4.62
C GLY A 170 -29.54 3.24 4.06
N GLU A 171 -30.54 3.19 3.18
CA GLU A 171 -30.80 1.98 2.38
C GLU A 171 -29.51 1.58 1.62
N PRO A 172 -29.23 0.30 1.35
CA PRO A 172 -28.10 -0.08 0.50
C PRO A 172 -28.37 0.18 -0.98
N ILE A 173 -27.35 0.62 -1.73
CA ILE A 173 -27.44 0.74 -3.19
C ILE A 173 -27.42 -0.67 -3.80
N ASN A 174 -28.38 -0.98 -4.67
CA ASN A 174 -28.55 -2.30 -5.27
C ASN A 174 -28.92 -2.17 -6.75
N ARG A 175 -29.10 -3.32 -7.40
CA ARG A 175 -29.42 -3.43 -8.83
C ARG A 175 -30.70 -2.68 -9.20
N GLU A 176 -31.67 -2.59 -8.30
CA GLU A 176 -32.97 -1.96 -8.55
C GLU A 176 -32.94 -0.44 -8.41
N ASN A 177 -32.10 0.10 -7.51
CA ASN A 177 -32.13 1.52 -7.14
C ASN A 177 -30.89 2.33 -7.56
N PHE A 178 -29.81 1.71 -8.08
CA PHE A 178 -28.53 2.40 -8.31
C PHE A 178 -28.63 3.61 -9.22
N ARG A 179 -29.46 3.58 -10.28
CA ARG A 179 -29.56 4.71 -11.22
C ARG A 179 -30.00 6.01 -10.56
N GLU A 180 -30.90 5.91 -9.59
CA GLU A 180 -31.37 7.05 -8.80
C GLU A 180 -30.36 7.40 -7.71
N ARG A 181 -29.91 6.39 -6.95
CA ARG A 181 -29.13 6.61 -5.73
C ARG A 181 -27.67 6.99 -5.93
N LEU A 182 -27.12 6.79 -7.13
CA LEU A 182 -25.82 7.34 -7.51
C LEU A 182 -25.84 8.87 -7.67
N GLN A 183 -27.02 9.51 -7.72
CA GLN A 183 -27.15 10.95 -7.91
C GLN A 183 -27.23 11.68 -6.55
N VAL A 184 -26.07 11.92 -5.93
CA VAL A 184 -25.99 12.60 -4.62
C VAL A 184 -25.83 14.12 -4.80
N GLN A 185 -26.81 14.87 -4.32
CA GLN A 185 -26.77 16.34 -4.24
C GLN A 185 -26.08 16.81 -2.97
N CYS A 186 -25.76 18.11 -2.85
CA CYS A 186 -25.24 18.74 -1.64
C CYS A 186 -26.17 19.89 -1.21
N THR A 187 -27.35 19.53 -0.70
CA THR A 187 -28.39 20.48 -0.31
C THR A 187 -28.20 20.91 1.14
N GLN A 188 -28.09 19.93 2.06
CA GLN A 188 -27.90 20.19 3.48
C GLN A 188 -27.03 19.09 4.13
N PRO A 189 -25.75 19.37 4.44
CA PRO A 189 -24.90 18.40 5.13
C PRO A 189 -25.33 18.24 6.61
N PRO A 190 -25.29 17.03 7.18
CA PRO A 190 -25.56 16.82 8.59
C PRO A 190 -24.41 17.38 9.44
N MET A 191 -24.69 18.36 10.29
CA MET A 191 -23.67 19.02 11.10
C MET A 191 -23.30 18.23 12.36
N ASN A 192 -24.20 17.38 12.83
CA ASN A 192 -24.02 16.47 13.95
C ASN A 192 -24.53 15.07 13.56
N GLU A 193 -24.04 14.06 14.25
CA GLU A 193 -24.52 12.69 14.06
C GLU A 193 -26.03 12.61 14.37
N GLY A 194 -26.79 12.00 13.44
CA GLY A 194 -28.24 11.88 13.55
C GLY A 194 -29.05 13.08 13.02
N ASP A 195 -28.39 14.17 12.59
CA ASP A 195 -29.08 15.26 11.91
C ASP A 195 -29.80 14.76 10.63
N PRO A 196 -31.01 15.26 10.30
CA PRO A 196 -31.66 14.94 9.05
C PRO A 196 -30.80 15.34 7.86
N THR A 197 -30.56 14.40 6.94
CA THR A 197 -29.80 14.62 5.72
C THR A 197 -30.58 14.07 4.51
N PRO A 198 -31.13 14.94 3.65
CA PRO A 198 -31.99 14.51 2.55
C PRO A 198 -31.22 13.86 1.40
N ASP A 199 -29.90 14.11 1.29
CA ASP A 199 -29.12 13.72 0.13
C ASP A 199 -28.27 12.45 0.37
N TYR A 200 -27.59 12.36 1.52
CA TYR A 200 -26.71 11.23 1.85
C TYR A 200 -26.45 11.13 3.36
N VAL A 201 -26.43 9.91 3.90
CA VAL A 201 -26.14 9.64 5.33
C VAL A 201 -24.70 9.13 5.44
N PRO A 202 -23.74 9.94 5.94
CA PRO A 202 -22.38 9.47 6.19
C PRO A 202 -22.36 8.30 7.18
N SER A 203 -21.35 7.44 7.07
CA SER A 203 -21.19 6.31 7.96
C SER A 203 -19.72 6.01 8.15
N SER A 204 -19.30 5.88 9.42
CA SER A 204 -17.97 5.41 9.78
C SER A 204 -17.68 4.00 9.24
N ALA A 205 -18.71 3.17 9.05
CA ALA A 205 -18.57 1.82 8.47
C ALA A 205 -18.19 1.81 6.97
N SER A 206 -18.19 2.97 6.30
CA SER A 206 -17.75 3.11 4.92
C SER A 206 -16.25 2.86 4.80
N GLY A 207 -15.80 2.47 3.62
CA GLY A 207 -14.39 2.31 3.30
C GLY A 207 -13.60 3.61 3.46
N ARG A 208 -12.30 3.47 3.71
CA ARG A 208 -11.42 4.58 4.10
C ARG A 208 -11.17 5.58 2.98
N TYR A 209 -10.53 5.15 1.88
CA TYR A 209 -10.14 6.03 0.78
C TYR A 209 -10.91 5.71 -0.50
N GLY A 210 -11.44 6.75 -1.16
CA GLY A 210 -12.08 6.60 -2.47
C GLY A 210 -11.06 6.33 -3.56
N ILE A 211 -10.26 7.33 -3.89
CA ILE A 211 -9.17 7.24 -4.86
C ILE A 211 -7.86 7.43 -4.08
N TYR A 212 -6.96 6.46 -4.14
CA TYR A 212 -5.77 6.35 -3.28
C TYR A 212 -4.51 5.92 -4.05
N PRO A 213 -3.92 6.79 -4.88
CA PRO A 213 -2.54 6.62 -5.35
C PRO A 213 -1.55 6.90 -4.21
N VAL A 214 -0.60 5.99 -3.99
CA VAL A 214 0.40 6.07 -2.93
C VAL A 214 1.75 5.52 -3.40
N GLU A 215 2.88 6.06 -2.93
CA GLU A 215 4.22 5.61 -3.34
C GLU A 215 4.37 5.53 -4.87
N SER A 216 3.77 6.48 -5.58
CA SER A 216 3.57 6.40 -7.02
C SER A 216 4.26 7.56 -7.75
N GLU A 217 4.21 7.51 -9.08
CA GLU A 217 4.85 8.50 -9.94
C GLU A 217 3.96 8.82 -11.15
N ASN A 218 3.90 10.10 -11.53
CA ASN A 218 3.19 10.58 -12.71
C ASN A 218 1.69 10.19 -12.71
N ILE A 219 0.95 10.67 -11.71
CA ILE A 219 -0.45 10.27 -11.48
C ILE A 219 -1.43 11.35 -11.96
N LEU A 220 -2.41 10.94 -12.77
CA LEU A 220 -3.51 11.78 -13.21
C LEU A 220 -4.84 11.24 -12.67
N VAL A 221 -5.57 12.08 -11.93
CA VAL A 221 -6.97 11.85 -11.56
C VAL A 221 -7.80 12.95 -12.22
N ALA A 222 -8.68 12.58 -13.14
CA ALA A 222 -9.47 13.54 -13.93
C ALA A 222 -10.93 13.13 -14.04
N ASP A 223 -11.83 14.12 -14.02
CA ASP A 223 -13.28 13.94 -14.24
C ASP A 223 -13.93 12.92 -13.27
N SER A 224 -13.29 12.70 -12.12
CA SER A 224 -13.57 11.61 -11.20
C SER A 224 -14.37 12.07 -9.98
N GLU A 225 -14.93 11.14 -9.23
CA GLU A 225 -15.82 11.43 -8.12
C GLU A 225 -15.58 10.52 -6.90
N SER A 226 -15.63 11.06 -5.68
CA SER A 226 -15.67 10.27 -4.45
C SER A 226 -16.81 10.70 -3.54
N ILE A 227 -17.61 9.74 -3.08
CA ILE A 227 -18.74 10.00 -2.19
C ILE A 227 -18.73 9.05 -0.98
N GLY A 228 -18.71 9.62 0.23
CA GLY A 228 -18.98 8.86 1.45
C GLY A 228 -17.80 8.13 2.08
N ALA A 229 -16.56 8.44 1.70
CA ALA A 229 -15.37 7.83 2.29
C ALA A 229 -15.24 8.22 3.78
N SER A 230 -14.88 7.27 4.63
CA SER A 230 -14.70 7.49 6.09
C SER A 230 -13.39 8.17 6.47
N ASP A 231 -12.54 8.42 5.49
CA ASP A 231 -11.30 9.19 5.59
C ASP A 231 -11.29 10.19 4.41
N ALA A 232 -10.28 10.15 3.52
CA ALA A 232 -10.22 11.00 2.34
C ALA A 232 -10.95 10.42 1.11
N GLY A 233 -11.69 11.28 0.39
CA GLY A 233 -12.36 10.94 -0.85
C GLY A 233 -11.38 10.72 -1.99
N ILE A 234 -10.62 11.75 -2.36
CA ILE A 234 -9.56 11.67 -3.38
C ILE A 234 -8.24 12.06 -2.72
N TYR A 235 -7.43 11.04 -2.43
CA TYR A 235 -6.15 11.13 -1.75
C TYR A 235 -5.03 10.80 -2.72
N VAL A 236 -3.93 11.56 -2.69
CA VAL A 236 -2.63 11.14 -3.25
C VAL A 236 -1.55 11.30 -2.21
N GLY A 237 -0.79 10.23 -1.96
CA GLY A 237 0.22 10.17 -0.90
C GLY A 237 1.59 9.72 -1.39
N GLN A 238 2.67 10.14 -0.73
CA GLN A 238 4.04 9.65 -0.98
C GLN A 238 4.41 9.57 -2.47
N THR A 239 3.92 10.52 -3.28
CA THR A 239 3.98 10.46 -4.74
C THR A 239 4.89 11.55 -5.29
N ASN A 240 5.57 11.33 -6.41
CA ASN A 240 6.43 12.38 -6.95
C ASN A 240 5.62 13.54 -7.54
N THR A 241 4.75 13.25 -8.50
CA THR A 241 3.95 14.21 -9.24
C THR A 241 2.53 13.68 -9.40
N ALA A 242 1.56 14.53 -9.09
CA ALA A 242 0.16 14.20 -9.22
C ALA A 242 -0.67 15.42 -9.61
N ILE A 243 -1.61 15.20 -10.53
CA ILE A 243 -2.60 16.19 -10.95
C ILE A 243 -3.98 15.62 -10.66
N ILE A 244 -4.75 16.33 -9.84
CA ILE A 244 -6.17 16.05 -9.60
C ILE A 244 -6.96 17.21 -10.19
N ARG A 245 -7.80 16.93 -11.19
CA ARG A 245 -8.54 17.98 -11.88
C ARG A 245 -9.97 17.62 -12.26
N ASN A 246 -10.80 18.64 -12.42
CA ASN A 246 -12.21 18.53 -12.84
C ASN A 246 -13.00 17.46 -12.04
N SER A 247 -12.59 17.21 -10.80
CA SER A 247 -13.11 16.11 -10.00
C SER A 247 -13.97 16.61 -8.84
N ARG A 248 -14.82 15.74 -8.31
CA ARG A 248 -15.77 16.06 -7.24
C ARG A 248 -15.56 15.16 -6.03
N ALA A 249 -15.56 15.74 -4.84
CA ALA A 249 -15.60 14.98 -3.59
C ALA A 249 -16.75 15.48 -2.71
N ALA A 250 -17.64 14.58 -2.29
CA ALA A 250 -18.77 14.93 -1.43
C ALA A 250 -19.05 13.95 -0.29
N TYR A 251 -19.48 14.45 0.87
CA TYR A 251 -19.81 13.65 2.05
C TYR A 251 -18.71 12.70 2.54
N ASN A 252 -17.45 13.02 2.25
CA ASN A 252 -16.28 12.35 2.83
C ASN A 252 -15.87 13.07 4.12
N VAL A 253 -14.96 12.49 4.92
CA VAL A 253 -14.32 13.27 5.99
C VAL A 253 -13.46 14.35 5.36
N MET A 254 -12.42 13.98 4.60
CA MET A 254 -11.72 14.91 3.74
C MET A 254 -12.14 14.74 2.28
N GLY A 255 -12.46 15.84 1.59
CA GLY A 255 -12.77 15.79 0.17
C GLY A 255 -11.56 15.38 -0.66
N PHE A 256 -10.49 16.17 -0.55
CA PHE A 256 -9.23 15.98 -1.27
C PHE A 256 -8.03 16.04 -0.34
N GLU A 257 -7.05 15.17 -0.58
CA GLU A 257 -5.83 15.09 0.22
C GLU A 257 -4.57 14.90 -0.63
N ILE A 258 -3.55 15.70 -0.31
CA ILE A 258 -2.18 15.59 -0.82
C ILE A 258 -1.29 15.39 0.41
N GLU A 259 -0.69 14.21 0.50
CA GLU A 259 0.17 13.77 1.62
C GLU A 259 1.58 13.50 1.08
N ASN A 260 2.61 14.16 1.60
CA ASN A 260 4.02 13.86 1.27
C ASN A 260 4.33 13.78 -0.24
N VAL A 261 3.64 14.59 -1.05
CA VAL A 261 3.82 14.68 -2.50
C VAL A 261 4.89 15.71 -2.83
N GLN A 262 5.78 15.47 -3.78
CA GLN A 262 6.82 16.45 -4.14
C GLN A 262 6.33 17.52 -5.13
N GLY A 263 5.38 17.18 -5.99
CA GLY A 263 4.74 18.09 -6.96
C GLY A 263 3.25 17.78 -7.08
N GLY A 264 2.44 18.38 -6.21
CA GLY A 264 0.99 18.19 -6.19
C GLY A 264 0.21 19.30 -6.87
N GLU A 265 -0.91 18.97 -7.53
CA GLU A 265 -1.78 19.97 -8.14
C GLU A 265 -3.28 19.65 -7.97
N TYR A 266 -4.02 20.63 -7.44
CA TYR A 266 -5.48 20.69 -7.50
C TYR A 266 -5.94 21.74 -8.51
N ASP A 267 -6.58 21.33 -9.62
CA ASP A 267 -7.11 22.24 -10.63
C ASP A 267 -8.61 22.04 -10.89
N SER A 268 -9.42 23.07 -10.65
CA SER A 268 -10.82 23.09 -11.07
C SER A 268 -11.69 21.97 -10.44
N ASN A 269 -11.40 21.60 -9.20
CA ASN A 269 -12.16 20.58 -8.46
C ASN A 269 -13.29 21.18 -7.62
N LEU A 270 -14.27 20.35 -7.26
CA LEU A 270 -15.39 20.68 -6.40
C LEU A 270 -15.36 19.81 -5.12
N ALA A 271 -15.08 20.43 -3.97
CA ALA A 271 -15.21 19.82 -2.66
C ALA A 271 -16.47 20.36 -1.97
N GLU A 272 -17.46 19.49 -1.72
CA GLU A 272 -18.71 19.94 -1.10
C GLU A 272 -19.34 18.98 -0.11
N CYS A 273 -19.99 19.49 0.94
CA CYS A 273 -20.63 18.65 1.96
C CYS A 273 -19.72 17.63 2.64
N ASN A 274 -18.39 17.82 2.63
CA ASN A 274 -17.44 17.00 3.39
C ASN A 274 -17.32 17.52 4.84
N THR A 275 -16.52 16.89 5.69
CA THR A 275 -16.07 17.50 6.97
C THR A 275 -15.07 18.63 6.70
N GLY A 276 -14.08 18.35 5.84
CA GLY A 276 -13.16 19.34 5.29
C GLY A 276 -13.01 19.21 3.76
N GLY A 277 -12.72 20.32 3.08
CA GLY A 277 -12.63 20.37 1.62
C GLY A 277 -11.32 19.83 1.06
N PHE A 278 -10.22 20.54 1.32
CA PHE A 278 -8.88 20.24 0.82
C PHE A 278 -7.84 20.16 1.95
N LEU A 279 -6.89 19.23 1.85
CA LEU A 279 -5.77 19.05 2.77
C LEU A 279 -4.45 18.90 1.99
N ILE A 280 -3.40 19.59 2.45
CA ILE A 280 -2.00 19.44 2.01
C ILE A 280 -1.14 19.34 3.27
N TYR A 281 -0.41 18.23 3.47
CA TYR A 281 0.38 18.01 4.69
C TYR A 281 1.43 16.90 4.54
N ASP A 282 2.34 16.80 5.51
CA ASP A 282 3.27 15.67 5.65
C ASP A 282 2.97 14.82 6.88
N LEU A 283 3.10 13.50 6.77
CA LEU A 283 3.04 12.54 7.88
C LEU A 283 4.43 12.12 8.38
N GLU A 284 4.49 11.77 9.67
CA GLU A 284 5.69 11.27 10.35
C GLU A 284 6.02 9.80 10.01
N ASN A 285 7.32 9.47 10.05
CA ASN A 285 7.88 8.13 10.01
C ASN A 285 7.57 7.35 8.71
N ILE A 286 7.54 8.05 7.57
CA ILE A 286 7.23 7.47 6.26
C ILE A 286 8.42 7.53 5.27
N THR A 287 8.17 7.12 4.03
CA THR A 287 9.18 6.88 2.99
C THR A 287 9.68 8.15 2.29
N GLN A 288 8.87 9.21 2.26
CA GLN A 288 9.11 10.47 1.54
C GLN A 288 8.46 11.65 2.28
N TYR A 289 8.95 12.87 2.05
CA TYR A 289 8.34 14.12 2.51
C TYR A 289 7.98 15.03 1.34
N GLY A 290 7.01 15.91 1.58
CA GLY A 290 6.49 16.84 0.61
C GLY A 290 7.48 17.94 0.22
N ASP A 291 7.12 18.71 -0.81
CA ASP A 291 7.96 19.82 -1.26
C ASP A 291 7.21 21.01 -1.85
N THR A 292 6.28 20.77 -2.77
CA THR A 292 5.64 21.84 -3.52
C THR A 292 4.26 21.40 -4.00
N SER A 293 3.26 22.26 -3.78
CA SER A 293 1.90 22.01 -4.25
C SER A 293 1.18 23.29 -4.70
N VAL A 294 0.35 23.16 -5.73
CA VAL A 294 -0.44 24.28 -6.30
C VAL A 294 -1.94 23.95 -6.24
N MET A 295 -2.73 24.89 -5.70
CA MET A 295 -4.18 24.78 -5.61
C MET A 295 -4.84 25.95 -6.33
N LEU A 296 -5.55 25.67 -7.43
CA LEU A 296 -6.18 26.70 -8.23
C LEU A 296 -7.56 26.38 -8.80
N ASN A 297 -8.36 27.43 -9.00
CA ASN A 297 -9.69 27.36 -9.63
C ASN A 297 -10.68 26.40 -8.96
N ASN A 298 -10.39 25.95 -7.73
CA ASN A 298 -11.23 25.00 -7.03
C ASN A 298 -12.40 25.70 -6.34
N VAL A 299 -13.47 24.94 -6.09
CA VAL A 299 -14.61 25.36 -5.29
C VAL A 299 -14.70 24.47 -4.06
N ALA A 300 -14.57 25.07 -2.88
CA ALA A 300 -14.86 24.43 -1.61
C ALA A 300 -16.14 25.06 -1.05
N ARG A 301 -17.23 24.28 -0.91
CA ARG A 301 -18.49 24.81 -0.40
C ARG A 301 -19.22 23.90 0.57
N ASN A 302 -19.89 24.46 1.57
CA ASN A 302 -20.74 23.71 2.49
C ASN A 302 -20.03 22.51 3.14
N ASN A 303 -18.72 22.52 3.37
CA ASN A 303 -18.00 21.38 3.96
C ASN A 303 -18.21 21.37 5.47
N ASN A 304 -19.42 21.00 5.91
CA ASN A 304 -19.89 21.11 7.29
C ASN A 304 -20.33 19.76 7.91
N THR A 305 -20.13 18.65 7.20
CA THR A 305 -20.51 17.32 7.69
C THR A 305 -19.73 16.99 8.96
N TYR A 306 -20.38 16.45 9.99
CA TYR A 306 -19.69 16.01 11.22
C TYR A 306 -18.54 15.04 10.89
N ASN A 307 -17.47 15.01 11.69
CA ASN A 307 -16.36 14.09 11.46
C ASN A 307 -16.77 12.66 11.87
N PHE A 308 -16.56 11.68 10.98
CA PHE A 308 -16.90 10.27 11.19
C PHE A 308 -15.71 9.33 10.93
N ALA A 309 -14.49 9.86 10.97
CA ALA A 309 -13.27 9.07 10.87
C ALA A 309 -13.07 8.19 12.11
N HIS A 310 -12.37 7.06 11.92
CA HIS A 310 -12.09 6.11 12.99
C HIS A 310 -10.82 6.45 13.80
N SER A 311 -9.81 7.02 13.16
CA SER A 311 -8.47 7.25 13.72
C SER A 311 -7.63 8.09 12.75
N GLY A 312 -6.41 8.45 13.16
CA GLY A 312 -5.44 9.15 12.31
C GLY A 312 -5.54 10.66 12.47
N LEU A 313 -4.82 11.43 11.66
CA LEU A 313 -4.82 12.90 11.79
C LEU A 313 -6.15 13.52 11.34
N VAL A 314 -6.80 12.92 10.34
CA VAL A 314 -8.08 13.40 9.81
C VAL A 314 -9.23 13.34 10.81
N SER A 315 -9.16 12.48 11.84
CA SER A 315 -10.18 12.45 12.91
C SER A 315 -10.16 13.72 13.76
N ALA A 316 -9.05 14.46 13.74
CA ALA A 316 -8.92 15.76 14.40
C ALA A 316 -9.33 16.96 13.54
N VAL A 317 -9.73 16.75 12.28
CA VAL A 317 -10.17 17.85 11.41
C VAL A 317 -11.54 18.35 11.86
N PRO A 318 -11.69 19.64 12.20
CA PRO A 318 -12.99 20.17 12.56
C PRO A 318 -13.90 20.24 11.32
N ARG A 319 -15.18 19.89 11.51
CA ARG A 319 -16.21 20.17 10.50
C ARG A 319 -16.24 21.66 10.17
N GLY A 320 -16.53 22.00 8.93
CA GLY A 320 -16.55 23.39 8.50
C GLY A 320 -15.20 23.90 8.02
N THR A 321 -14.37 23.03 7.44
CA THR A 321 -13.02 23.39 6.98
C THR A 321 -12.99 23.49 5.45
N GLY A 322 -12.64 24.65 4.90
CA GLY A 322 -12.46 24.81 3.46
C GLY A 322 -11.16 24.16 2.95
N PHE A 323 -10.03 24.66 3.42
CA PHE A 323 -8.67 24.16 3.19
C PHE A 323 -7.88 24.16 4.51
N ILE A 324 -7.10 23.13 4.76
CA ILE A 324 -6.20 23.04 5.92
C ILE A 324 -4.81 22.56 5.50
N THR A 325 -3.77 23.09 6.13
CA THR A 325 -2.36 22.71 5.88
C THR A 325 -1.55 22.59 7.16
N LEU A 326 -0.61 21.64 7.17
CA LEU A 326 0.20 21.27 8.32
C LEU A 326 1.57 20.67 7.90
N GLY A 327 2.67 21.23 8.41
CA GLY A 327 4.02 20.65 8.23
C GLY A 327 4.46 20.44 6.78
N TYR A 328 4.12 21.35 5.87
CA TYR A 328 4.39 21.21 4.44
C TYR A 328 4.88 22.54 3.83
N ASP A 329 5.87 22.49 2.95
CA ASP A 329 6.47 23.70 2.36
C ASP A 329 5.98 24.02 0.95
N ASN A 330 6.11 25.30 0.56
CA ASN A 330 5.86 25.84 -0.78
C ASN A 330 4.47 25.48 -1.33
N ILE A 331 3.46 26.19 -0.83
CA ILE A 331 2.07 26.01 -1.26
C ILE A 331 1.57 27.31 -1.87
N GLU A 332 1.04 27.27 -3.09
CA GLU A 332 0.35 28.41 -3.71
C GLU A 332 -1.14 28.12 -3.87
N VAL A 333 -1.98 28.96 -3.27
CA VAL A 333 -3.44 28.84 -3.25
C VAL A 333 -4.06 30.07 -3.91
N TYR A 334 -4.60 29.92 -5.12
CA TYR A 334 -5.14 31.07 -5.86
C TYR A 334 -6.34 30.81 -6.75
N ASN A 335 -7.14 31.86 -6.99
CA ASN A 335 -8.36 31.80 -7.80
C ASN A 335 -9.38 30.75 -7.33
N ASN A 336 -9.38 30.38 -6.05
CA ASN A 336 -10.35 29.45 -5.49
C ASN A 336 -11.56 30.17 -4.89
N LEU A 337 -12.69 29.49 -4.83
CA LEU A 337 -13.89 29.93 -4.12
C LEU A 337 -14.09 29.09 -2.86
N PHE A 338 -14.12 29.75 -1.71
CA PHE A 338 -14.48 29.16 -0.42
C PHE A 338 -15.80 29.76 0.08
N GLU A 339 -16.80 28.94 0.30
CA GLU A 339 -18.13 29.41 0.68
C GLU A 339 -18.80 28.51 1.73
N ASN A 340 -19.39 29.12 2.76
CA ASN A 340 -20.24 28.44 3.76
C ASN A 340 -19.51 27.34 4.56
N HIS A 341 -18.38 27.68 5.18
CA HIS A 341 -17.62 26.77 6.04
C HIS A 341 -17.79 27.17 7.51
N SER A 342 -18.25 26.27 8.38
CA SER A 342 -18.62 26.64 9.74
C SER A 342 -17.43 27.03 10.63
N THR A 343 -16.23 26.50 10.34
CA THR A 343 -14.98 26.77 11.09
C THR A 343 -14.10 27.82 10.42
N ALA A 344 -13.67 27.60 9.18
CA ALA A 344 -12.85 28.55 8.43
C ALA A 344 -12.79 28.22 6.93
N ALA A 345 -12.48 29.20 6.09
CA ALA A 345 -12.15 28.97 4.69
C ALA A 345 -10.74 28.37 4.55
N ILE A 346 -9.76 28.92 5.28
CA ILE A 346 -8.38 28.41 5.32
C ILE A 346 -7.90 28.28 6.77
N ILE A 347 -7.31 27.14 7.11
CA ILE A 347 -6.64 26.87 8.38
C ILE A 347 -5.15 26.60 8.11
N HIS A 348 -4.28 27.48 8.59
CA HIS A 348 -2.84 27.33 8.53
C HIS A 348 -2.33 26.91 9.92
N THR A 349 -1.79 25.69 10.03
CA THR A 349 -1.37 25.15 11.33
C THR A 349 -0.08 24.33 11.28
N SER A 350 0.42 23.90 12.44
CA SER A 350 1.75 23.34 12.69
C SER A 350 1.67 22.17 13.67
N TYR A 351 2.57 21.18 13.53
CA TYR A 351 2.59 19.96 14.35
C TYR A 351 2.90 20.26 15.82
N GLU A 352 3.49 21.41 16.10
CA GLU A 352 3.67 21.93 17.46
C GLU A 352 2.34 22.01 18.23
N LEU A 353 1.21 22.25 17.57
CA LEU A 353 -0.10 22.20 18.23
C LEU A 353 -0.57 20.79 18.57
N ILE A 354 -0.10 19.77 17.86
CA ILE A 354 -0.57 18.40 18.06
C ILE A 354 0.34 17.69 19.06
N ASP A 355 1.65 17.79 18.86
CA ASP A 355 2.64 17.04 19.64
C ASP A 355 3.34 17.90 20.71
N GLY A 356 3.34 19.23 20.56
CA GLY A 356 4.08 20.17 21.40
C GLY A 356 5.46 20.55 20.85
N LYS A 357 6.02 21.67 21.32
CA LYS A 357 7.30 22.22 20.82
C LYS A 357 8.43 21.20 21.00
N GLY A 358 9.08 20.84 19.91
CA GLY A 358 10.22 19.90 19.88
C GLY A 358 9.86 18.44 20.14
N LYS A 359 8.57 18.07 20.16
CA LYS A 359 8.12 16.72 20.55
C LYS A 359 7.71 15.81 19.39
N THR A 360 7.55 16.34 18.17
CA THR A 360 7.39 15.57 16.92
C THR A 360 8.41 14.43 16.89
N SER A 361 7.93 13.20 16.77
CA SER A 361 8.76 12.00 16.96
C SER A 361 9.77 11.83 15.81
N ASP A 362 9.35 12.23 14.62
CA ASP A 362 10.14 12.21 13.41
C ASP A 362 10.86 13.54 13.20
N LYS A 363 12.18 13.56 13.45
CA LYS A 363 13.03 14.75 13.30
C LYS A 363 13.43 15.02 11.85
N LYS A 364 13.00 14.17 10.90
CA LYS A 364 13.17 14.39 9.47
C LYS A 364 12.04 15.23 8.88
N LEU A 365 10.90 15.29 9.55
CA LEU A 365 9.73 16.08 9.18
C LEU A 365 9.89 17.52 9.65
N ASP A 366 9.50 18.47 8.81
CA ASP A 366 9.38 19.87 9.19
C ASP A 366 8.00 20.13 9.79
N PRO A 367 7.89 20.46 11.09
CA PRO A 367 6.58 20.54 11.73
C PRO A 367 5.79 21.82 11.35
N TYR A 368 6.36 22.74 10.59
CA TYR A 368 5.74 24.03 10.22
C TYR A 368 5.43 24.09 8.73
N THR A 369 4.31 24.72 8.38
CA THR A 369 4.00 25.05 6.97
C THR A 369 4.64 26.37 6.60
N GLU A 370 5.49 26.42 5.57
CA GLU A 370 6.22 27.63 5.18
C GLU A 370 6.27 27.81 3.65
N GLY A 371 6.54 29.02 3.18
CA GLY A 371 6.41 29.35 1.76
C GLY A 371 4.95 29.31 1.28
N LEU A 372 4.01 29.70 2.15
CA LEU A 372 2.56 29.67 1.86
C LEU A 372 2.11 30.98 1.20
N HIS A 373 1.59 30.89 -0.03
CA HIS A 373 1.17 32.03 -0.84
C HIS A 373 -0.33 31.96 -1.14
N ILE A 374 -1.12 32.85 -0.55
CA ILE A 374 -2.60 32.86 -0.67
C ILE A 374 -3.04 34.16 -1.36
N HIS A 375 -3.54 34.07 -2.59
CA HIS A 375 -3.93 35.26 -3.36
C HIS A 375 -5.05 35.04 -4.36
N GLY A 376 -5.80 36.09 -4.71
CA GLY A 376 -6.84 36.00 -5.75
C GLY A 376 -8.04 35.10 -5.41
N ASN A 377 -8.21 34.68 -4.15
CA ASN A 377 -9.31 33.82 -3.74
C ASN A 377 -10.55 34.63 -3.33
N VAL A 378 -11.72 34.01 -3.38
CA VAL A 378 -12.98 34.57 -2.90
C VAL A 378 -13.44 33.77 -1.69
N MET A 379 -13.70 34.44 -0.56
CA MET A 379 -14.14 33.81 0.69
C MET A 379 -15.43 34.44 1.20
N LYS A 380 -16.45 33.59 1.40
CA LYS A 380 -17.81 34.01 1.80
C LYS A 380 -18.32 33.16 2.95
N ASN A 381 -18.98 33.81 3.91
CA ASN A 381 -19.69 33.16 5.02
C ASN A 381 -18.91 32.00 5.66
N SER A 382 -17.68 32.25 6.11
CA SER A 382 -16.83 31.22 6.73
C SER A 382 -16.52 31.56 8.20
N GLY A 383 -16.46 30.55 9.07
CA GLY A 383 -16.23 30.73 10.51
C GLY A 383 -17.45 31.19 11.31
N TYR A 384 -18.66 30.89 10.86
CA TYR A 384 -19.89 31.34 11.53
C TYR A 384 -20.36 30.45 12.69
N SER A 385 -19.86 29.22 12.81
CA SER A 385 -20.30 28.27 13.84
C SER A 385 -19.26 27.17 14.09
N LEU A 386 -18.43 27.35 15.11
CA LEU A 386 -17.55 26.28 15.58
C LEU A 386 -18.36 25.15 16.24
N PRO A 387 -17.88 23.90 16.20
CA PRO A 387 -18.43 22.84 17.05
C PRO A 387 -18.27 23.21 18.53
N ALA A 388 -19.24 22.79 19.37
CA ALA A 388 -19.20 23.08 20.79
C ALA A 388 -17.92 22.49 21.43
N PRO A 389 -17.24 23.22 22.32
CA PRO A 389 -16.02 22.73 22.95
C PRO A 389 -16.35 21.57 23.90
N ASP A 390 -15.74 20.40 23.67
CA ASP A 390 -15.83 19.24 24.57
C ASP A 390 -14.67 19.28 25.58
N LEU A 391 -14.78 20.20 26.54
CA LEU A 391 -13.71 20.44 27.50
C LEU A 391 -13.43 19.24 28.41
N GLN A 392 -14.40 18.34 28.60
CA GLN A 392 -14.17 17.12 29.37
C GLN A 392 -13.27 16.15 28.59
N LYS A 393 -13.58 15.91 27.32
CA LYS A 393 -12.74 15.06 26.47
C LYS A 393 -11.35 15.65 26.23
N VAL A 394 -11.27 16.97 26.06
CA VAL A 394 -10.02 17.69 25.83
C VAL A 394 -9.11 17.74 27.06
N LEU A 395 -9.66 18.14 28.22
CA LEU A 395 -8.87 18.45 29.41
C LEU A 395 -8.70 17.24 30.36
N VAL A 396 -9.61 16.26 30.30
CA VAL A 396 -9.62 15.09 31.19
C VAL A 396 -9.24 13.81 30.45
N GLU A 397 -9.79 13.59 29.25
CA GLU A 397 -9.58 12.35 28.47
C GLU A 397 -8.44 12.49 27.46
N GLY A 398 -7.94 13.70 27.23
CA GLY A 398 -6.78 13.97 26.39
C GLY A 398 -7.06 13.88 24.88
N GLU A 399 -8.32 13.92 24.47
CA GLU A 399 -8.67 13.83 23.05
C GLU A 399 -8.22 15.10 22.30
N VAL A 400 -7.27 14.91 21.38
CA VAL A 400 -6.68 15.99 20.58
C VAL A 400 -7.67 16.53 19.53
N GLU A 401 -8.71 15.76 19.24
CA GLU A 401 -9.62 15.94 18.09
C GLU A 401 -10.49 17.20 18.16
N THR A 402 -10.70 17.73 19.37
CA THR A 402 -11.49 18.95 19.60
C THR A 402 -10.63 20.13 20.07
N VAL A 403 -9.30 19.96 20.14
CA VAL A 403 -8.34 21.01 20.57
C VAL A 403 -8.45 22.23 19.66
N LEU A 404 -8.30 22.03 18.35
CA LEU A 404 -8.22 23.13 17.39
C LEU A 404 -9.49 24.01 17.38
N PRO A 405 -10.71 23.49 17.19
CA PRO A 405 -11.92 24.31 17.25
C PRO A 405 -12.15 24.94 18.63
N THR A 406 -11.76 24.25 19.72
CA THR A 406 -11.83 24.81 21.08
C THR A 406 -10.89 26.01 21.25
N LEU A 407 -9.63 25.89 20.80
CA LEU A 407 -8.66 26.98 20.86
C LEU A 407 -9.11 28.17 20.03
N ILE A 408 -9.59 27.94 18.80
CA ILE A 408 -10.14 29.01 17.95
C ILE A 408 -11.31 29.70 18.68
N GLY A 409 -12.26 28.93 19.21
CA GLY A 409 -13.47 29.49 19.82
C GLY A 409 -13.23 30.23 21.12
N VAL A 410 -12.36 29.72 21.99
CA VAL A 410 -12.05 30.31 23.31
C VAL A 410 -11.17 31.55 23.18
N LYS A 411 -10.20 31.53 22.24
CA LYS A 411 -9.26 32.65 22.06
C LYS A 411 -9.87 33.82 21.28
N ASN A 412 -10.97 33.62 20.57
CA ASN A 412 -11.72 34.68 19.89
C ASN A 412 -12.65 35.44 20.85
N ILE A 413 -12.11 36.24 21.76
CA ILE A 413 -12.94 36.99 22.74
C ILE A 413 -13.92 37.98 22.10
N ALA A 414 -13.60 38.49 20.91
CA ALA A 414 -14.47 39.41 20.20
C ALA A 414 -15.71 38.71 19.60
N ARG A 415 -15.60 37.43 19.24
CA ARG A 415 -16.69 36.62 18.67
C ARG A 415 -16.57 35.15 19.14
N PRO A 416 -16.98 34.84 20.37
CA PRO A 416 -16.80 33.51 20.95
C PRO A 416 -17.58 32.46 20.17
N GLY A 417 -16.96 31.29 19.94
CA GLY A 417 -17.57 30.21 19.16
C GLY A 417 -17.63 30.47 17.65
N GLN A 418 -16.97 31.53 17.16
CA GLN A 418 -16.80 31.85 15.74
C GLN A 418 -15.32 31.80 15.34
N GLY A 419 -15.07 31.43 14.08
CA GLY A 419 -13.75 31.48 13.45
C GLY A 419 -13.57 32.74 12.59
N ALA A 420 -12.87 32.57 11.47
CA ALA A 420 -12.60 33.62 10.48
C ALA A 420 -12.54 33.00 9.06
N HIS A 421 -12.43 33.84 8.03
CA HIS A 421 -12.09 33.36 6.69
C HIS A 421 -10.72 32.66 6.72
N ILE A 422 -9.70 33.31 7.27
CA ILE A 422 -8.36 32.72 7.41
C ILE A 422 -8.00 32.62 8.90
N VAL A 423 -7.61 31.43 9.34
CA VAL A 423 -7.15 31.16 10.70
C VAL A 423 -5.70 30.66 10.67
N TRP A 424 -4.82 31.28 11.47
CA TRP A 424 -3.43 30.88 11.64
C TRP A 424 -3.12 30.60 13.11
N ASP A 425 -2.30 29.59 13.37
CA ASP A 425 -1.80 29.29 14.71
C ASP A 425 -0.70 30.25 15.20
N GLY A 426 -0.06 31.00 14.30
CA GLY A 426 1.00 31.95 14.69
C GLY A 426 2.34 31.30 15.03
N LEU A 427 2.53 30.02 14.73
CA LEU A 427 3.73 29.26 15.10
C LEU A 427 4.71 29.14 13.93
N LEU A 428 6.00 29.27 14.24
CA LEU A 428 7.14 29.11 13.34
C LEU A 428 8.34 28.62 14.16
N ASP A 429 9.29 27.90 13.54
CA ASP A 429 10.53 27.53 14.22
C ASP A 429 11.50 28.71 14.41
N GLU A 430 12.41 28.53 15.35
CA GLU A 430 13.57 29.39 15.60
C GLU A 430 14.82 28.62 15.15
N LEU A 431 15.88 29.35 14.75
CA LEU A 431 17.13 28.72 14.33
C LEU A 431 17.71 27.87 15.46
N ASP A 432 17.98 26.60 15.19
CA ASP A 432 18.75 25.73 16.07
C ASP A 432 20.22 25.71 15.60
N GLU A 433 21.04 26.59 16.18
CA GLU A 433 22.47 26.73 15.82
C GLU A 433 23.30 25.49 16.17
N ASP A 434 22.84 24.70 17.14
CA ASP A 434 23.54 23.51 17.63
C ASP A 434 23.14 22.24 16.85
N CYS A 435 22.13 22.32 15.98
CA CYS A 435 21.67 21.18 15.20
C CYS A 435 22.59 20.88 14.00
N PRO A 436 23.34 19.76 14.01
CA PRO A 436 24.22 19.41 12.91
C PRO A 436 23.42 19.00 11.66
N TYR A 437 24.05 19.16 10.48
CA TYR A 437 23.48 18.63 9.25
C TYR A 437 23.36 17.09 9.33
N PRO A 438 22.22 16.50 8.94
CA PRO A 438 21.96 15.07 9.13
C PRO A 438 22.87 14.18 8.27
N VAL A 439 23.17 12.99 8.79
CA VAL A 439 24.00 11.97 8.12
C VAL A 439 23.25 10.65 7.96
N ASP A 440 23.62 9.86 6.96
CA ASP A 440 23.12 8.52 6.70
C ASP A 440 23.71 7.49 7.70
N ALA A 441 23.29 6.22 7.57
CA ALA A 441 23.77 5.14 8.42
C ALA A 441 25.29 4.86 8.33
N ASN A 442 25.97 5.37 7.29
CA ASN A 442 27.41 5.28 7.10
C ASN A 442 28.16 6.55 7.55
N GLY A 443 27.45 7.50 8.15
CA GLY A 443 27.99 8.79 8.59
C GLY A 443 28.28 9.77 7.45
N GLN A 444 27.75 9.55 6.24
CA GLN A 444 27.87 10.49 5.13
C GLN A 444 26.72 11.50 5.15
N PRO A 445 26.91 12.77 4.73
CA PRO A 445 25.83 13.74 4.66
C PRO A 445 24.66 13.24 3.81
N VAL A 446 23.43 13.38 4.33
CA VAL A 446 22.20 13.11 3.57
C VAL A 446 22.16 14.03 2.34
N PRO A 447 21.65 13.58 1.17
CA PRO A 447 21.48 14.46 0.00
C PRO A 447 20.68 15.73 0.36
N ARG A 448 20.96 16.86 -0.31
CA ARG A 448 20.25 18.13 -0.12
C ARG A 448 19.78 18.71 -1.43
N LYS A 449 18.72 19.51 -1.34
CA LYS A 449 18.29 20.44 -2.40
C LYS A 449 19.24 21.62 -2.51
N ASP A 450 19.07 22.41 -3.58
CA ASP A 450 19.88 23.60 -3.85
C ASP A 450 19.74 24.67 -2.75
N ASN A 451 18.57 24.75 -2.11
CA ASN A 451 18.32 25.64 -0.96
C ASN A 451 18.97 25.16 0.35
N GLY A 452 19.55 23.95 0.37
CA GLY A 452 20.19 23.34 1.54
C GLY A 452 19.28 22.43 2.38
N LYS A 453 17.98 22.31 2.06
CA LYS A 453 17.06 21.40 2.76
C LYS A 453 17.49 19.93 2.54
N PRO A 454 17.61 19.12 3.62
CA PRO A 454 17.89 17.70 3.49
C PRO A 454 16.78 16.94 2.74
N ILE A 455 17.16 15.92 1.97
CA ILE A 455 16.26 15.02 1.26
C ILE A 455 16.20 13.71 2.05
N HIS A 456 15.24 13.63 2.97
CA HIS A 456 15.06 12.46 3.82
C HIS A 456 14.24 11.35 3.16
N THR A 457 14.50 10.11 3.61
CA THR A 457 13.71 8.91 3.29
C THR A 457 13.58 8.08 4.58
N ASN A 458 12.80 6.99 4.54
CA ASN A 458 12.74 6.01 5.64
C ASN A 458 14.04 5.21 5.83
N GLN A 459 15.00 5.29 4.90
CA GLN A 459 16.29 4.59 5.00
C GLN A 459 17.32 5.40 5.78
N HIS A 460 17.11 6.71 5.92
CA HIS A 460 17.98 7.56 6.73
C HIS A 460 17.63 7.43 8.23
N PRO A 461 18.62 7.38 9.14
CA PRO A 461 18.38 7.44 10.57
C PRO A 461 17.60 8.70 10.97
N ASN A 462 16.82 8.61 12.05
CA ASN A 462 16.18 9.78 12.64
C ASN A 462 17.26 10.67 13.28
N PRO A 463 17.42 11.95 12.88
CA PRO A 463 18.43 12.83 13.46
C PRO A 463 18.07 13.21 14.90
N GLN A 464 19.04 13.81 15.63
CA GLN A 464 18.84 14.22 17.03
C GLN A 464 17.96 15.47 17.18
N CYS A 465 17.81 16.24 16.11
CA CYS A 465 17.12 17.53 16.04
C CYS A 465 16.59 17.75 14.62
N VAL A 466 15.62 18.66 14.47
CA VAL A 466 15.09 19.08 13.16
C VAL A 466 16.04 20.10 12.55
N TYR A 467 16.73 19.73 11.47
CA TYR A 467 17.67 20.64 10.82
C TYR A 467 16.94 21.74 10.06
N ASN A 468 17.09 23.00 10.48
CA ASN A 468 16.35 24.13 9.90
C ASN A 468 17.23 25.31 9.42
N ALA A 469 18.56 25.20 9.52
CA ALA A 469 19.47 26.31 9.19
C ALA A 469 19.34 26.81 7.73
N TYR A 470 18.81 25.99 6.82
CA TYR A 470 18.53 26.38 5.44
C TYR A 470 17.51 27.53 5.31
N LYS A 471 16.66 27.75 6.33
CA LYS A 471 15.64 28.81 6.39
C LYS A 471 16.19 30.16 6.84
N PHE A 472 17.42 30.20 7.36
CA PHE A 472 18.01 31.37 8.01
C PHE A 472 19.26 31.86 7.27
N ASP A 473 19.49 33.19 7.30
CA ASP A 473 20.68 33.81 6.76
C ASP A 473 21.88 33.69 7.73
N ALA A 474 23.05 34.18 7.32
CA ALA A 474 24.27 34.11 8.11
C ALA A 474 24.23 34.93 9.43
N ASN A 475 23.22 35.79 9.61
CA ASN A 475 23.00 36.57 10.83
C ASN A 475 21.94 35.92 11.74
N GLY A 476 21.43 34.73 11.39
CA GLY A 476 20.36 34.05 12.11
C GLY A 476 18.97 34.62 11.83
N ASN A 477 18.81 35.49 10.83
CA ASN A 477 17.50 36.01 10.46
C ASN A 477 16.83 35.07 9.47
N ARG A 478 15.54 34.79 9.68
CA ARG A 478 14.74 34.02 8.73
C ARG A 478 14.70 34.72 7.37
N LYS A 479 14.94 33.97 6.29
CA LYS A 479 14.88 34.45 4.91
C LYS A 479 13.41 34.70 4.52
N ARG A 480 12.96 35.96 4.61
CA ARG A 480 11.61 36.39 4.21
C ARG A 480 11.64 37.07 2.84
N PRO A 481 10.58 36.96 2.02
CA PRO A 481 9.33 36.25 2.28
C PRO A 481 9.40 34.71 2.11
N GLU A 482 10.48 34.19 1.52
CA GLU A 482 10.66 32.78 1.10
C GLU A 482 10.19 31.74 2.14
N TRP A 483 10.64 31.83 3.39
CA TRP A 483 10.31 30.89 4.47
C TRP A 483 9.24 31.46 5.41
N GLY A 484 8.22 32.10 4.82
CA GLY A 484 7.11 32.74 5.52
C GLY A 484 5.77 32.49 4.85
N SER A 485 4.82 33.41 5.02
CA SER A 485 3.53 33.34 4.33
C SER A 485 3.10 34.72 3.84
N CYS A 486 2.56 34.78 2.63
CA CYS A 486 2.09 35.99 1.97
C CYS A 486 0.60 35.87 1.64
N ILE A 487 -0.20 36.84 2.11
CA ILE A 487 -1.65 36.87 1.91
C ILE A 487 -2.02 38.23 1.33
N HIS A 488 -2.52 38.26 0.10
CA HIS A 488 -2.89 39.52 -0.57
C HIS A 488 -3.94 39.28 -1.67
N ASP A 489 -4.61 40.34 -2.13
CA ASP A 489 -5.55 40.30 -3.28
C ASP A 489 -6.67 39.25 -3.18
N ASN A 490 -7.11 38.92 -1.97
CA ASN A 490 -8.27 38.05 -1.74
C ASN A 490 -9.54 38.89 -1.53
N ASP A 491 -10.66 38.47 -2.11
CA ASP A 491 -11.99 39.03 -1.87
C ASP A 491 -12.61 38.38 -0.63
N LEU A 492 -12.44 39.04 0.52
CA LEU A 492 -12.92 38.58 1.82
C LEU A 492 -14.24 39.28 2.16
N SER A 493 -15.36 38.55 2.10
CA SER A 493 -16.68 39.09 2.41
C SER A 493 -16.76 39.61 3.86
N SER A 494 -17.48 40.70 4.07
CA SER A 494 -17.64 41.33 5.40
C SER A 494 -18.60 40.59 6.35
N ASP A 495 -19.19 39.48 5.91
CA ASP A 495 -20.06 38.62 6.72
C ASP A 495 -19.30 37.87 7.83
N SER A 496 -18.00 37.69 7.66
CA SER A 496 -17.12 37.02 8.61
C SER A 496 -15.91 37.87 9.00
N LEU A 497 -15.21 37.47 10.05
CA LEU A 497 -13.91 38.01 10.38
C LEU A 497 -12.92 37.64 9.26
N ALA A 498 -12.16 38.62 8.75
CA ALA A 498 -11.24 38.39 7.63
C ALA A 498 -10.10 37.43 8.01
N TYR A 499 -9.54 37.60 9.20
CA TYR A 499 -8.32 36.92 9.61
C TYR A 499 -8.25 36.79 11.13
N MET A 500 -7.64 35.70 11.60
CA MET A 500 -7.44 35.42 13.02
C MET A 500 -6.11 34.69 13.25
N ASN A 501 -5.30 35.20 14.18
CA ASN A 501 -4.12 34.52 14.71
C ASN A 501 -4.37 34.12 16.16
N PHE A 502 -4.39 32.83 16.49
CA PHE A 502 -4.69 32.37 17.85
C PHE A 502 -3.46 32.07 18.72
N HIS A 503 -2.25 32.36 18.23
CA HIS A 503 -1.01 32.24 19.02
C HIS A 503 -0.77 30.87 19.66
N GLY A 504 -1.13 29.80 18.95
CA GLY A 504 -0.88 28.43 19.34
C GLY A 504 -1.42 28.07 20.72
N THR A 505 -0.54 27.58 21.60
CA THR A 505 -0.86 27.23 23.01
C THR A 505 -0.54 28.34 24.01
N ARG A 506 -0.03 29.50 23.56
CA ARG A 506 0.41 30.57 24.47
C ARG A 506 -0.74 31.03 25.37
N GLY A 507 -0.44 31.20 26.66
CA GLY A 507 -1.35 31.66 27.71
C GLY A 507 -2.31 30.62 28.29
N LEU A 508 -2.33 29.36 27.81
CA LEU A 508 -3.20 28.31 28.34
C LEU A 508 -2.91 27.92 29.80
N GLU A 509 -1.65 28.04 30.24
CA GLU A 509 -1.22 27.84 31.64
C GLU A 509 -2.10 28.61 32.65
N LEU A 510 -2.50 29.83 32.29
CA LEU A 510 -3.34 30.68 33.13
C LEU A 510 -4.78 30.17 33.20
N LEU A 511 -5.29 29.63 32.08
CA LEU A 511 -6.62 29.01 32.02
C LEU A 511 -6.66 27.77 32.94
N PHE A 512 -5.63 26.94 32.91
CA PHE A 512 -5.54 25.76 33.76
C PHE A 512 -5.47 26.07 35.25
N ALA A 513 -4.61 27.02 35.64
CA ALA A 513 -4.49 27.44 37.04
C ALA A 513 -5.81 27.94 37.63
N VAL A 514 -6.71 28.46 36.79
CA VAL A 514 -8.03 28.97 37.19
C VAL A 514 -9.08 27.84 37.24
N VAL A 515 -9.09 26.96 36.24
CA VAL A 515 -10.01 25.79 36.21
C VAL A 515 -9.74 24.85 37.39
N ASP A 516 -8.46 24.67 37.77
CA ASP A 516 -8.08 23.85 38.93
C ASP A 516 -8.48 24.50 40.28
N ALA A 517 -8.73 25.80 40.30
CA ALA A 517 -9.15 26.54 41.50
C ALA A 517 -10.68 26.58 41.69
N ASP A 518 -11.48 26.59 40.60
CA ASP A 518 -12.95 26.52 40.63
C ASP A 518 -13.52 26.06 39.27
N ALA A 519 -14.02 24.83 39.20
CA ALA A 519 -14.64 24.26 37.99
C ALA A 519 -15.93 24.98 37.54
N GLY A 520 -16.55 25.81 38.40
CA GLY A 520 -17.72 26.63 38.08
C GLY A 520 -17.41 27.89 37.25
N VAL A 521 -16.13 28.23 37.08
CA VAL A 521 -15.63 29.40 36.34
C VAL A 521 -15.66 29.21 34.82
N LEU A 522 -15.99 28.00 34.35
CA LEU A 522 -16.15 27.66 32.92
C LEU A 522 -17.38 28.32 32.25
N SER A 523 -18.15 29.14 32.98
CA SER A 523 -19.15 30.00 32.38
C SER A 523 -18.49 31.20 31.68
N TRP A 524 -19.09 31.67 30.59
CA TRP A 524 -18.60 32.81 29.80
C TRP A 524 -18.31 34.06 30.65
N ASP A 525 -19.17 34.33 31.65
CA ASP A 525 -19.01 35.45 32.58
C ASP A 525 -17.81 35.26 33.54
N GLY A 526 -17.47 34.01 33.89
CA GLY A 526 -16.31 33.66 34.71
C GLY A 526 -14.99 33.91 33.98
N LEU A 527 -14.89 33.45 32.73
CA LEU A 527 -13.70 33.65 31.88
C LEU A 527 -13.41 35.13 31.61
N GLN A 528 -14.44 35.95 31.32
CA GLN A 528 -14.27 37.39 31.10
C GLN A 528 -13.76 38.16 32.33
N SER A 529 -14.12 37.73 33.53
CA SER A 529 -13.74 38.43 34.77
C SER A 529 -12.28 38.20 35.21
N ILE A 530 -11.65 37.13 34.70
CA ILE A 530 -10.33 36.66 35.16
C ILE A 530 -9.24 36.94 34.13
N LEU A 531 -9.55 36.89 32.83
CA LEU A 531 -8.60 37.08 31.73
C LEU A 531 -8.30 38.56 31.41
N THR A 532 -8.14 39.42 32.42
CA THR A 532 -7.74 40.83 32.25
C THR A 532 -6.22 41.04 32.05
N GLY A 533 -5.48 39.95 31.79
CA GLY A 533 -4.13 39.92 31.21
C GLY A 533 -3.78 38.49 30.74
N PRO A 534 -2.60 38.19 30.19
CA PRO A 534 -1.73 38.99 29.30
C PRO A 534 -2.26 38.98 27.86
N THR A 535 -1.92 40.01 27.07
CA THR A 535 -2.38 40.22 25.68
C THR A 535 -2.10 39.08 24.71
N GLU A 536 -1.18 38.16 25.04
CA GLU A 536 -0.74 37.07 24.17
C GLU A 536 -1.64 35.81 24.19
N PHE A 537 -2.63 35.74 25.09
CA PHE A 537 -3.60 34.61 25.12
C PHE A 537 -4.67 34.73 24.03
N PHE A 538 -5.18 35.95 23.83
CA PHE A 538 -6.30 36.21 22.93
C PHE A 538 -5.82 36.30 21.49
N ALA A 539 -6.70 35.92 20.59
CA ALA A 539 -6.41 36.02 19.18
C ALA A 539 -6.34 37.48 18.72
N ASP A 540 -5.42 37.76 17.82
CA ASP A 540 -5.36 39.01 17.07
C ASP A 540 -5.97 38.85 15.67
N SER A 541 -6.22 39.96 14.99
CA SER A 541 -6.79 40.00 13.63
C SER A 541 -5.94 40.82 12.66
N ASP A 542 -4.65 41.01 12.98
CA ASP A 542 -3.72 41.79 12.17
C ASP A 542 -3.19 40.96 10.99
N ILE A 543 -3.86 41.08 9.85
CA ILE A 543 -3.44 40.42 8.61
C ILE A 543 -2.20 41.09 7.99
N GLU A 544 -1.84 42.32 8.37
CA GLU A 544 -0.73 43.08 7.74
C GLU A 544 0.62 42.39 7.95
N GLN A 545 0.73 41.49 8.94
CA GLN A 545 1.92 40.68 9.11
C GLN A 545 2.21 39.76 7.90
N HIS A 546 1.20 39.45 7.08
CA HIS A 546 1.32 38.68 5.85
C HIS A 546 1.38 39.55 4.57
N ASN A 547 1.38 40.88 4.72
CA ASN A 547 1.55 41.81 3.60
C ASN A 547 3.03 41.90 3.20
N CYS A 548 3.49 40.88 2.47
CA CYS A 548 4.89 40.74 2.09
C CYS A 548 5.41 41.89 1.23
N GLU A 549 4.60 42.43 0.33
CA GLU A 549 4.99 43.58 -0.49
C GLU A 549 5.29 44.80 0.38
N ALA A 550 4.40 45.13 1.33
CA ALA A 550 4.60 46.27 2.22
C ALA A 550 5.78 46.08 3.19
N ARG A 551 6.03 44.84 3.65
CA ARG A 551 7.06 44.53 4.65
C ARG A 551 8.44 44.29 4.07
N TYR A 552 8.52 43.67 2.89
CA TYR A 552 9.75 43.15 2.30
C TYR A 552 10.04 43.67 0.89
N GLY A 553 9.10 44.39 0.26
CA GLY A 553 9.25 44.94 -1.10
C GLY A 553 9.13 43.89 -2.22
N SER A 554 8.64 42.70 -1.88
CA SER A 554 8.35 41.61 -2.83
C SER A 554 7.38 40.61 -2.22
N THR A 555 6.59 39.93 -3.06
CA THR A 555 5.79 38.76 -2.69
C THR A 555 6.54 37.44 -2.97
N LEU A 556 5.93 36.30 -2.60
CA LEU A 556 6.38 34.98 -3.06
C LEU A 556 6.19 34.86 -4.59
N ALA A 557 7.09 34.15 -5.26
CA ALA A 557 6.98 33.86 -6.68
C ALA A 557 5.96 32.75 -6.92
N SER A 558 5.16 32.87 -7.98
CA SER A 558 4.24 31.79 -8.37
C SER A 558 4.99 30.51 -8.70
N LEU A 559 4.43 29.40 -8.24
CA LEU A 559 4.99 28.07 -8.38
C LEU A 559 4.72 27.53 -9.79
N PRO A 560 5.63 26.71 -10.35
CA PRO A 560 5.39 26.05 -11.62
C PRO A 560 4.23 25.06 -11.51
N ARG A 561 3.43 24.98 -12.56
CA ARG A 561 2.39 23.95 -12.70
C ARG A 561 3.00 22.56 -12.88
N VAL A 562 2.31 21.53 -12.41
CA VAL A 562 2.78 20.14 -12.52
C VAL A 562 2.61 19.65 -13.96
N THR A 563 3.60 18.91 -14.48
CA THR A 563 3.56 18.32 -15.82
C THR A 563 3.85 16.83 -15.73
N ILE A 564 2.95 16.01 -16.26
CA ILE A 564 3.15 14.56 -16.37
C ILE A 564 3.78 14.25 -17.74
N PRO A 565 4.97 13.62 -17.80
CA PRO A 565 5.56 13.20 -19.06
C PRO A 565 4.71 12.09 -19.71
N PRO A 566 4.70 11.98 -21.06
CA PRO A 566 4.05 10.86 -21.75
C PRO A 566 4.58 9.50 -21.27
N PHE A 567 3.70 8.49 -21.26
CA PHE A 567 4.11 7.11 -20.99
C PHE A 567 4.90 6.54 -22.18
N GLU A 568 6.02 5.89 -21.88
CA GLU A 568 6.81 5.13 -22.83
C GLU A 568 6.91 3.66 -22.38
N PRO A 569 6.46 2.69 -23.22
CA PRO A 569 6.59 1.27 -22.92
C PRO A 569 8.04 0.87 -22.67
N SER A 570 8.27 -0.08 -21.76
CA SER A 570 9.63 -0.51 -21.41
C SER A 570 10.36 -1.23 -22.55
N GLY A 571 9.63 -1.74 -23.54
CA GLY A 571 10.17 -2.50 -24.68
C GLY A 571 10.72 -3.88 -24.31
N GLY A 572 10.51 -4.34 -23.07
CA GLY A 572 11.13 -5.54 -22.52
C GLY A 572 10.17 -6.62 -22.03
N ILE A 573 8.94 -6.66 -22.53
CA ILE A 573 7.89 -7.55 -22.01
C ILE A 573 7.36 -8.52 -23.06
N ASP A 574 7.14 -9.76 -22.61
CA ASP A 574 6.65 -10.88 -23.41
C ASP A 574 5.11 -10.95 -23.32
N PRO A 575 4.38 -10.84 -24.44
CA PRO A 575 2.95 -11.11 -24.48
C PRO A 575 2.63 -12.56 -24.07
N ALA A 576 1.35 -12.87 -23.90
CA ALA A 576 0.94 -14.24 -23.58
C ALA A 576 1.29 -15.22 -24.71
N PHE A 577 1.67 -16.45 -24.33
CA PHE A 577 1.87 -17.53 -25.29
C PHE A 577 0.54 -18.01 -25.88
N SER A 578 0.56 -18.46 -27.14
CA SER A 578 -0.60 -19.11 -27.76
C SER A 578 -0.91 -20.46 -27.11
N GLU A 579 -2.19 -20.84 -27.07
CA GLU A 579 -2.63 -22.11 -26.47
C GLU A 579 -2.00 -23.33 -27.14
N GLU A 580 -1.83 -23.29 -28.47
CA GLU A 580 -1.18 -24.35 -29.24
C GLU A 580 0.29 -24.51 -28.84
N PHE A 581 1.00 -23.41 -28.61
CA PHE A 581 2.39 -23.42 -28.17
C PHE A 581 2.53 -23.96 -26.74
N VAL A 582 1.62 -23.59 -25.83
CA VAL A 582 1.56 -24.15 -24.47
C VAL A 582 1.37 -25.66 -24.53
N LYS A 583 0.38 -26.13 -25.31
CA LYS A 583 0.09 -27.57 -25.47
C LYS A 583 1.30 -28.34 -26.01
N GLN A 584 1.95 -27.81 -27.03
CA GLN A 584 3.14 -28.43 -27.66
C GLN A 584 4.25 -28.70 -26.64
N LEU A 585 4.50 -27.77 -25.70
CA LEU A 585 5.55 -27.93 -24.69
C LEU A 585 5.11 -28.83 -23.53
N CYS A 586 3.87 -28.71 -23.08
CA CYS A 586 3.36 -29.47 -21.93
C CYS A 586 3.07 -30.95 -22.24
N GLU A 587 2.80 -31.30 -23.49
CA GLU A 587 2.53 -32.68 -23.92
C GLU A 587 3.74 -33.34 -24.62
N GLY A 588 4.90 -32.68 -24.63
CA GLY A 588 6.13 -33.22 -25.20
C GLY A 588 6.60 -34.50 -24.50
N PRO A 589 7.23 -35.45 -25.22
CA PRO A 589 7.76 -36.68 -24.62
C PRO A 589 8.92 -36.39 -23.67
N VAL A 590 8.99 -37.11 -22.54
CA VAL A 590 10.01 -36.95 -21.49
C VAL A 590 10.59 -38.32 -21.14
N GLU A 591 11.91 -38.40 -21.00
CA GLU A 591 12.59 -39.62 -20.52
C GLU A 591 12.28 -39.89 -19.04
N GLU A 592 12.21 -41.16 -18.67
CA GLU A 592 12.01 -41.59 -17.27
C GLU A 592 13.07 -40.97 -16.34
N GLY A 593 12.64 -40.45 -15.18
CA GLY A 593 13.52 -39.80 -14.22
C GLY A 593 14.00 -38.37 -14.60
N ARG A 594 13.55 -37.81 -15.74
CA ARG A 594 13.90 -36.45 -16.19
C ARG A 594 12.73 -35.49 -16.08
N ILE A 595 13.02 -34.22 -15.82
CA ILE A 595 12.02 -33.14 -15.82
C ILE A 595 11.71 -32.74 -17.26
N ASN A 596 10.45 -32.37 -17.54
CA ASN A 596 10.07 -31.71 -18.79
C ASN A 596 10.59 -30.25 -18.80
N ARG A 597 11.89 -30.08 -19.08
CA ARG A 597 12.55 -28.77 -19.09
C ARG A 597 11.93 -27.79 -20.11
N PRO A 598 11.53 -28.20 -21.34
CA PRO A 598 10.81 -27.30 -22.26
C PRO A 598 9.50 -26.74 -21.69
N ALA A 599 8.71 -27.57 -20.99
CA ALA A 599 7.46 -27.13 -20.37
C ALA A 599 7.65 -26.02 -19.33
N LEU A 600 8.83 -25.90 -18.70
CA LEU A 600 9.10 -24.85 -17.71
C LEU A 600 8.96 -23.43 -18.25
N ALA A 601 8.95 -23.24 -19.58
CA ALA A 601 8.71 -21.95 -20.21
C ALA A 601 7.23 -21.49 -20.16
N VAL A 602 6.29 -22.42 -19.96
CA VAL A 602 4.84 -22.18 -20.04
C VAL A 602 4.10 -22.67 -18.79
N ASP A 603 2.85 -22.24 -18.65
CA ASP A 603 1.97 -22.62 -17.55
C ASP A 603 1.16 -23.86 -17.96
N CYS A 604 1.57 -25.05 -17.51
CA CYS A 604 0.95 -26.29 -17.92
C CYS A 604 -0.36 -26.54 -17.17
N PRO A 605 -1.42 -27.04 -17.84
CA PRO A 605 -2.70 -27.31 -17.18
C PRO A 605 -2.64 -28.32 -16.02
N ARG A 606 -1.72 -29.29 -16.05
CA ARG A 606 -1.54 -30.30 -15.00
C ARG A 606 -0.11 -30.30 -14.47
N LEU A 607 0.02 -30.45 -13.15
CA LEU A 607 1.33 -30.52 -12.49
C LEU A 607 2.21 -31.65 -13.04
N GLY A 608 1.60 -32.81 -13.32
CA GLY A 608 2.31 -34.00 -13.83
C GLY A 608 2.99 -33.77 -15.19
N GLN A 609 2.58 -32.77 -15.98
CA GLN A 609 3.19 -32.45 -17.28
C GLN A 609 4.62 -31.92 -17.16
N TYR A 610 5.01 -31.39 -15.99
CA TYR A 610 6.39 -31.00 -15.72
C TYR A 610 7.30 -32.20 -15.39
N ASN A 611 6.73 -33.36 -15.05
CA ASN A 611 7.46 -34.56 -14.64
C ASN A 611 8.45 -34.33 -13.48
N LEU A 612 8.05 -33.57 -12.45
CA LEU A 612 8.91 -33.21 -11.31
C LEU A 612 9.16 -34.37 -10.32
N PHE A 613 8.24 -35.32 -10.24
CA PHE A 613 8.25 -36.41 -9.28
C PHE A 613 8.15 -37.75 -10.00
N GLU A 614 8.73 -38.81 -9.41
CA GLU A 614 8.70 -40.17 -9.96
C GLU A 614 7.26 -40.67 -10.15
N ASP A 615 6.41 -40.40 -9.18
CA ASP A 615 4.96 -40.62 -9.25
C ASP A 615 4.24 -39.27 -9.43
N VAL A 616 3.52 -39.14 -10.54
CA VAL A 616 2.79 -37.91 -10.91
C VAL A 616 1.55 -37.66 -10.05
N GLU A 617 1.05 -38.68 -9.36
CA GLU A 617 -0.08 -38.61 -8.44
C GLU A 617 0.37 -38.38 -6.99
N GLU A 618 1.67 -38.57 -6.71
CA GLU A 618 2.24 -38.49 -5.37
C GLU A 618 3.45 -37.51 -5.36
N PRO A 619 3.24 -36.21 -5.08
CA PRO A 619 4.30 -35.20 -5.01
C PRO A 619 5.23 -35.40 -3.81
N ARG A 620 5.01 -36.43 -2.99
CA ARG A 620 5.94 -36.88 -1.94
C ARG A 620 6.83 -38.05 -2.34
N SER A 621 6.68 -38.56 -3.56
CA SER A 621 7.57 -39.56 -4.14
C SER A 621 8.97 -38.98 -4.39
N GLN A 622 9.87 -39.83 -4.90
CA GLN A 622 11.24 -39.42 -5.21
C GLN A 622 11.23 -38.26 -6.23
N PRO A 623 11.92 -37.14 -5.93
CA PRO A 623 12.09 -36.08 -6.93
C PRO A 623 12.92 -36.53 -8.13
N ASN A 624 12.45 -36.23 -9.34
CA ASN A 624 13.19 -36.47 -10.58
C ASN A 624 14.40 -35.53 -10.71
N GLU A 625 15.36 -35.93 -11.55
CA GLU A 625 16.57 -35.16 -11.88
C GLU A 625 17.35 -34.63 -10.64
N GLY A 626 17.33 -35.38 -9.54
CA GLY A 626 18.06 -35.05 -8.33
C GLY A 626 17.51 -33.85 -7.55
N GLY A 627 16.21 -33.55 -7.69
CA GLY A 627 15.52 -32.54 -6.88
C GLY A 627 15.80 -32.71 -5.38
N VAL A 628 15.99 -31.59 -4.67
CA VAL A 628 16.45 -31.60 -3.28
C VAL A 628 15.36 -31.12 -2.32
N PRO A 629 14.86 -31.99 -1.43
CA PRO A 629 13.93 -31.61 -0.39
C PRO A 629 14.55 -30.63 0.63
N TYR A 630 13.72 -29.74 1.16
CA TYR A 630 14.15 -28.84 2.24
C TYR A 630 13.01 -28.47 3.19
N VAL A 631 13.39 -28.04 4.39
CA VAL A 631 12.51 -27.56 5.46
C VAL A 631 13.02 -26.26 6.04
N LEU A 632 12.10 -25.50 6.65
CA LEU A 632 12.38 -24.22 7.28
C LEU A 632 12.44 -24.38 8.81
N ASN A 633 13.15 -23.48 9.50
CA ASN A 633 13.12 -23.40 10.96
C ASN A 633 11.74 -22.91 11.42
N THR A 634 11.32 -21.76 10.88
CA THR A 634 9.97 -21.22 11.06
C THR A 634 9.26 -21.17 9.70
N LYS A 635 8.03 -21.68 9.65
CA LYS A 635 7.23 -21.77 8.42
C LYS A 635 6.09 -20.75 8.41
N LEU A 636 5.70 -20.33 7.21
CA LEU A 636 4.48 -19.57 6.98
C LEU A 636 3.29 -20.37 7.55
N PHE A 637 2.49 -19.72 8.38
CA PHE A 637 1.25 -20.28 8.88
C PHE A 637 0.24 -20.38 7.74
N SER A 638 -0.41 -21.55 7.61
CA SER A 638 -1.48 -21.76 6.63
C SER A 638 -2.44 -22.80 7.15
N ASP A 639 -3.33 -22.39 8.06
CA ASP A 639 -4.35 -23.22 8.71
C ASP A 639 -3.81 -24.57 9.20
N TYR A 640 -2.66 -24.54 9.87
CA TYR A 640 -1.96 -25.73 10.39
C TYR A 640 -1.51 -26.77 9.35
N ALA A 641 -1.49 -26.44 8.06
CA ALA A 641 -0.99 -27.34 7.01
C ALA A 641 0.48 -27.75 7.22
N THR A 642 0.73 -29.05 7.00
CA THR A 642 2.05 -29.64 6.78
C THR A 642 2.55 -29.25 5.39
N LYS A 643 3.84 -28.94 5.26
CA LYS A 643 4.41 -28.47 3.99
C LYS A 643 5.61 -29.30 3.56
N TYR A 644 5.58 -29.79 2.33
CA TYR A 644 6.69 -30.46 1.67
C TYR A 644 7.28 -29.54 0.61
N ARG A 645 8.61 -29.42 0.56
CA ARG A 645 9.28 -28.52 -0.38
C ARG A 645 10.44 -29.20 -1.05
N VAL A 646 10.58 -28.97 -2.35
CA VAL A 646 11.67 -29.50 -3.17
C VAL A 646 12.20 -28.40 -4.08
N ALA A 647 13.52 -28.28 -4.16
CA ALA A 647 14.21 -27.41 -5.09
C ALA A 647 14.82 -28.22 -6.25
N PHE A 648 14.42 -27.89 -7.48
CA PHE A 648 14.93 -28.49 -8.70
C PHE A 648 15.87 -27.48 -9.40
N ILE A 649 17.14 -27.49 -9.01
CA ILE A 649 18.17 -26.64 -9.61
C ILE A 649 18.63 -27.27 -10.94
N PRO A 650 18.75 -26.52 -12.05
CA PRO A 650 19.21 -27.06 -13.32
C PRO A 650 20.58 -27.74 -13.24
N PRO A 651 20.77 -28.90 -13.89
CA PRO A 651 22.06 -29.60 -13.90
C PRO A 651 23.22 -28.70 -14.34
N GLY A 652 24.35 -28.78 -13.65
CA GLY A 652 25.55 -27.99 -13.95
C GLY A 652 25.51 -26.53 -13.48
N THR A 653 24.39 -26.07 -12.91
CA THR A 653 24.25 -24.72 -12.34
C THR A 653 24.32 -24.75 -10.81
N LYS A 654 24.47 -23.57 -10.18
CA LYS A 654 24.58 -23.44 -8.72
C LYS A 654 23.73 -22.27 -8.23
N ALA A 655 23.04 -22.46 -7.12
CA ALA A 655 22.50 -21.38 -6.33
C ALA A 655 23.63 -20.65 -5.59
N VAL A 656 23.40 -19.38 -5.25
CA VAL A 656 24.35 -18.52 -4.55
C VAL A 656 23.82 -18.21 -3.16
N TYR A 657 24.64 -18.47 -2.16
CA TYR A 657 24.39 -18.03 -0.79
C TYR A 657 24.45 -16.51 -0.71
N VAL A 658 23.38 -15.89 -0.21
CA VAL A 658 23.32 -14.48 0.18
C VAL A 658 22.55 -14.41 1.49
N ASP A 659 23.11 -13.75 2.49
CA ASP A 659 22.45 -13.52 3.77
C ASP A 659 22.41 -12.03 4.13
N GLY A 660 21.84 -11.73 5.30
CA GLY A 660 21.78 -10.38 5.84
C GLY A 660 22.77 -10.13 6.97
N GLN A 661 23.80 -10.98 7.15
CA GLN A 661 24.77 -10.77 8.22
C GLN A 661 25.46 -9.40 8.05
N GLY A 662 25.49 -8.60 9.12
CA GLY A 662 26.04 -7.24 9.10
C GLY A 662 25.07 -6.13 8.68
N GLY A 663 23.78 -6.42 8.48
CA GLY A 663 22.71 -5.42 8.32
C GLY A 663 22.55 -4.81 6.92
N GLY A 664 23.53 -5.01 6.02
CA GLY A 664 23.49 -4.44 4.66
C GLY A 664 22.51 -5.10 3.68
N ASN A 665 21.90 -6.24 4.03
CA ASN A 665 20.92 -6.94 3.20
C ASN A 665 19.88 -7.68 4.07
N VAL A 666 18.99 -6.94 4.73
CA VAL A 666 18.00 -7.53 5.65
C VAL A 666 17.09 -8.58 4.98
N ASN A 667 16.90 -8.49 3.66
CA ASN A 667 16.11 -9.42 2.86
C ASN A 667 16.90 -10.59 2.25
N GLY A 668 18.21 -10.71 2.56
CA GLY A 668 19.11 -11.69 1.96
C GLY A 668 18.53 -13.12 1.93
N THR A 669 18.47 -13.69 0.73
CA THR A 669 17.89 -15.00 0.41
C THR A 669 18.79 -15.78 -0.54
N ILE A 670 18.57 -17.09 -0.72
CA ILE A 670 19.32 -17.86 -1.72
C ILE A 670 18.96 -17.39 -3.13
N HIS A 671 19.96 -17.01 -3.92
CA HIS A 671 19.77 -16.66 -5.32
C HIS A 671 19.85 -17.92 -6.19
N PHE A 672 18.74 -18.28 -6.83
CA PHE A 672 18.67 -19.46 -7.69
C PHE A 672 18.98 -19.11 -9.16
N PRO A 673 19.58 -20.03 -9.94
CA PRO A 673 19.78 -19.84 -11.37
C PRO A 673 18.46 -19.99 -12.17
N VAL A 674 18.40 -19.37 -13.35
CA VAL A 674 17.25 -19.52 -14.29
C VAL A 674 17.04 -20.99 -14.64
N GLY A 675 15.77 -21.41 -14.67
CA GLY A 675 15.34 -22.80 -14.84
C GLY A 675 15.11 -23.55 -13.53
N THR A 676 15.35 -22.90 -12.37
CA THR A 676 15.03 -23.48 -11.06
C THR A 676 13.52 -23.57 -10.84
N VAL A 677 13.06 -24.69 -10.30
CA VAL A 677 11.69 -24.86 -9.80
C VAL A 677 11.72 -25.07 -8.28
N LEU A 678 10.94 -24.29 -7.54
CA LEU A 678 10.65 -24.55 -6.13
C LEU A 678 9.21 -25.06 -6.03
N ALA A 679 9.04 -26.32 -5.68
CA ALA A 679 7.73 -26.93 -5.46
C ALA A 679 7.41 -26.92 -3.96
N LYS A 680 6.17 -26.58 -3.60
CA LYS A 680 5.66 -26.59 -2.23
C LYS A 680 4.27 -27.23 -2.21
N THR A 681 4.16 -28.40 -1.60
CA THR A 681 2.89 -29.12 -1.42
C THR A 681 2.35 -28.92 -0.01
N PHE A 682 1.08 -28.56 0.10
CA PHE A 682 0.36 -28.38 1.36
C PHE A 682 -0.54 -29.58 1.59
N ALA A 683 -0.43 -30.14 2.79
CA ALA A 683 -1.15 -31.32 3.17
C ALA A 683 -1.73 -31.20 4.58
N PHE A 684 -2.84 -31.90 4.80
CA PHE A 684 -3.57 -31.92 6.07
C PHE A 684 -3.52 -33.32 6.66
N THR A 685 -2.82 -33.44 7.78
CA THR A 685 -2.54 -34.71 8.45
C THR A 685 -3.64 -35.05 9.45
N ASP A 686 -4.13 -36.29 9.40
CA ASP A 686 -4.97 -36.92 10.43
C ASP A 686 -4.28 -38.19 10.94
N GLU A 687 -3.55 -38.06 12.04
CA GLU A 687 -2.85 -39.17 12.70
C GLU A 687 -3.82 -40.21 13.28
N ALA A 688 -5.06 -39.82 13.62
CA ALA A 688 -6.06 -40.75 14.14
C ALA A 688 -6.58 -41.69 13.05
N GLN A 689 -6.72 -41.18 11.82
CA GLN A 689 -7.11 -41.96 10.64
C GLN A 689 -5.92 -42.51 9.85
N ARG A 690 -4.70 -42.10 10.18
CA ARG A 690 -3.46 -42.42 9.45
C ARG A 690 -3.51 -41.97 7.99
N THR A 691 -4.10 -40.80 7.76
CA THR A 691 -4.23 -40.19 6.44
C THR A 691 -3.52 -38.85 6.40
N GLU A 692 -3.11 -38.44 5.20
CA GLU A 692 -2.61 -37.10 4.96
C GLU A 692 -3.10 -36.66 3.59
N SER A 693 -4.06 -35.73 3.58
CA SER A 693 -4.73 -35.25 2.38
C SER A 693 -3.90 -34.19 1.68
N LEU A 694 -3.60 -34.39 0.40
CA LEU A 694 -2.95 -33.39 -0.45
C LEU A 694 -4.01 -32.41 -0.93
N VAL A 695 -3.80 -31.12 -0.70
CA VAL A 695 -4.77 -30.08 -1.06
C VAL A 695 -4.27 -29.22 -2.21
N GLU A 696 -3.02 -28.77 -2.14
CA GLU A 696 -2.44 -27.95 -3.20
C GLU A 696 -0.93 -28.17 -3.36
N THR A 697 -0.43 -27.85 -4.57
CA THR A 697 0.99 -27.69 -4.84
C THR A 697 1.23 -26.34 -5.52
N ARG A 698 2.14 -25.54 -4.97
CA ARG A 698 2.59 -24.28 -5.56
C ARG A 698 3.97 -24.45 -6.19
N LEU A 699 4.15 -23.94 -7.40
CA LEU A 699 5.43 -23.85 -8.08
C LEU A 699 5.88 -22.40 -8.15
N LEU A 700 7.15 -22.16 -7.85
CA LEU A 700 7.87 -20.96 -8.28
C LEU A 700 8.90 -21.39 -9.34
N ILE A 701 8.75 -20.91 -10.57
CA ILE A 701 9.62 -21.26 -11.70
C ILE A 701 10.39 -20.02 -12.13
N LYS A 702 11.73 -20.06 -12.05
CA LYS A 702 12.57 -18.96 -12.53
C LYS A 702 12.73 -19.05 -14.05
N ARG A 703 12.19 -18.10 -14.78
CA ARG A 703 12.18 -18.00 -16.24
C ARG A 703 13.04 -16.84 -16.73
N MET A 704 13.20 -16.75 -18.05
CA MET A 704 13.87 -15.65 -18.73
C MET A 704 12.87 -15.02 -19.71
N ALA A 705 12.68 -13.71 -19.63
CA ALA A 705 11.90 -12.97 -20.61
C ALA A 705 12.68 -12.81 -21.93
N GLU A 706 12.03 -12.46 -23.04
CA GLU A 706 12.70 -12.17 -24.32
C GLU A 706 13.67 -10.99 -24.21
N SER A 707 13.40 -10.06 -23.30
CA SER A 707 14.32 -8.96 -22.97
C SER A 707 15.62 -9.40 -22.30
N GLY A 708 15.75 -10.69 -21.96
CA GLY A 708 16.91 -11.24 -21.27
C GLY A 708 16.92 -10.97 -19.76
N LYS A 709 15.81 -10.49 -19.19
CA LYS A 709 15.64 -10.29 -17.75
C LYS A 709 15.03 -11.55 -17.10
N PRO A 710 15.59 -12.04 -15.98
CA PRO A 710 14.98 -13.15 -15.25
C PRO A 710 13.72 -12.71 -14.50
N TYR A 711 12.77 -13.62 -14.37
CA TYR A 711 11.56 -13.41 -13.57
C TYR A 711 11.08 -14.73 -12.93
N TRP A 712 10.24 -14.64 -11.90
CA TRP A 712 9.64 -15.80 -11.26
C TRP A 712 8.16 -15.93 -11.61
N ALA A 713 7.77 -17.06 -12.20
CA ALA A 713 6.37 -17.44 -12.39
C ALA A 713 5.86 -18.20 -11.15
N GLY A 714 4.72 -17.77 -10.60
CA GLY A 714 4.06 -18.43 -9.47
C GLY A 714 2.79 -19.14 -9.91
N LEU A 715 2.71 -20.45 -9.69
CA LEU A 715 1.60 -21.30 -10.15
C LEU A 715 1.01 -22.08 -8.98
N ALA A 716 -0.31 -22.07 -8.83
CA ALA A 716 -1.02 -22.87 -7.84
C ALA A 716 -1.80 -23.99 -8.51
N TYR A 717 -1.67 -25.21 -7.99
CA TYR A 717 -2.39 -26.40 -8.45
C TYR A 717 -3.26 -26.94 -7.32
N SER A 718 -4.49 -27.30 -7.64
CA SER A 718 -5.42 -27.96 -6.71
C SER A 718 -5.45 -29.45 -6.97
N TRP A 719 -5.31 -30.24 -5.91
CA TRP A 719 -5.42 -31.69 -5.96
C TRP A 719 -6.89 -32.12 -5.92
N SER A 720 -7.24 -33.07 -6.79
CA SER A 720 -8.57 -33.66 -6.87
C SER A 720 -8.47 -35.13 -7.30
N ILE A 721 -9.54 -35.89 -7.12
CA ILE A 721 -9.66 -37.25 -7.66
C ILE A 721 -10.41 -37.15 -8.99
N SER A 722 -9.80 -37.65 -10.06
CA SER A 722 -10.40 -37.67 -11.39
C SER A 722 -11.58 -38.66 -11.45
N GLY A 723 -12.36 -38.61 -12.54
CA GLY A 723 -13.48 -39.55 -12.75
C GLY A 723 -13.05 -41.03 -12.80
N ASP A 724 -11.78 -41.28 -13.10
CA ASP A 724 -11.19 -42.63 -13.19
C ASP A 724 -10.56 -43.10 -11.86
N GLY A 725 -10.51 -42.23 -10.84
CA GLY A 725 -10.00 -42.53 -9.50
C GLY A 725 -8.57 -42.07 -9.22
N ASP A 726 -7.86 -41.57 -10.24
CA ASP A 726 -6.47 -41.11 -10.12
C ASP A 726 -6.39 -39.72 -9.48
N ALA A 727 -5.34 -39.46 -8.69
CA ALA A 727 -5.12 -38.14 -8.09
C ALA A 727 -4.48 -37.19 -9.10
N VAL A 728 -5.14 -36.06 -9.39
CA VAL A 728 -4.68 -35.09 -10.40
C VAL A 728 -4.62 -33.69 -9.81
N ALA A 729 -3.47 -33.05 -9.99
CA ALA A 729 -3.25 -31.64 -9.69
C ALA A 729 -3.45 -30.76 -10.93
N THR A 730 -4.50 -29.93 -10.91
CA THR A 730 -4.87 -29.03 -12.02
C THR A 730 -4.54 -27.59 -11.68
N LEU A 731 -4.01 -26.84 -12.64
CA LEU A 731 -3.69 -25.41 -12.49
C LEU A 731 -4.98 -24.64 -12.17
N VAL A 732 -4.95 -23.84 -11.11
CA VAL A 732 -6.07 -23.00 -10.67
C VAL A 732 -5.63 -21.53 -10.64
N PRO A 733 -5.50 -20.86 -11.81
CA PRO A 733 -5.03 -19.49 -11.86
C PRO A 733 -5.88 -18.59 -10.97
N GLY A 734 -7.21 -18.75 -11.01
CA GLY A 734 -8.19 -18.01 -10.22
C GLY A 734 -8.26 -18.36 -8.72
N GLY A 735 -7.44 -19.30 -8.24
CA GLY A 735 -7.51 -19.78 -6.86
C GLY A 735 -8.71 -20.71 -6.61
N GLU A 736 -8.86 -21.17 -5.37
CA GLU A 736 -9.95 -22.05 -4.95
C GLU A 736 -10.11 -22.06 -3.42
N THR A 737 -11.31 -22.34 -2.93
CA THR A 737 -11.60 -22.55 -1.51
C THR A 737 -11.91 -24.02 -1.22
N ARG A 738 -11.38 -24.56 -0.11
CA ARG A 738 -11.53 -25.96 0.31
C ARG A 738 -11.90 -26.10 1.79
N SER A 739 -12.72 -27.10 2.10
CA SER A 739 -12.85 -27.60 3.47
C SER A 739 -11.68 -28.51 3.82
N VAL A 740 -11.08 -28.28 4.99
CA VAL A 740 -9.93 -29.03 5.49
C VAL A 740 -10.05 -29.28 6.99
N SER A 741 -9.42 -30.34 7.46
CA SER A 741 -9.31 -30.67 8.89
C SER A 741 -7.92 -31.20 9.21
N TRP A 742 -7.45 -30.95 10.43
CA TRP A 742 -6.16 -31.44 10.90
C TRP A 742 -6.30 -32.09 12.27
N HIS A 743 -5.54 -33.16 12.47
CA HIS A 743 -5.39 -33.86 13.74
C HIS A 743 -3.99 -34.48 13.81
N TYR A 744 -3.01 -33.75 14.32
CA TYR A 744 -1.61 -34.24 14.38
C TYR A 744 -0.85 -33.73 15.59
N THR A 745 0.18 -34.47 16.00
CA THR A 745 1.11 -34.07 17.05
C THR A 745 2.25 -33.27 16.45
N ASN A 746 2.39 -32.00 16.85
CA ASN A 746 3.51 -31.16 16.43
C ASN A 746 4.83 -31.80 16.90
N GLN A 747 5.69 -32.14 15.95
CA GLN A 747 6.94 -32.88 16.19
C GLN A 747 8.01 -32.08 16.95
N GLN A 748 7.87 -30.74 17.02
CA GLN A 748 8.78 -29.87 17.76
C GLN A 748 8.31 -29.66 19.20
N THR A 749 7.01 -29.45 19.41
CA THR A 749 6.46 -29.11 20.74
C THR A 749 5.82 -30.28 21.48
N GLY A 750 5.51 -31.37 20.78
CA GLY A 750 4.75 -32.51 21.32
C GLY A 750 3.26 -32.22 21.55
N LYS A 751 2.78 -31.03 21.17
CA LYS A 751 1.38 -30.62 21.37
C LYS A 751 0.48 -31.20 20.29
N LEU A 752 -0.68 -31.73 20.70
CA LEU A 752 -1.71 -32.17 19.76
C LEU A 752 -2.44 -30.96 19.17
N MET A 753 -2.52 -30.92 17.85
CA MET A 753 -3.19 -29.89 17.07
C MET A 753 -4.44 -30.48 16.44
N VAL A 754 -5.61 -29.89 16.73
CA VAL A 754 -6.90 -30.35 16.20
C VAL A 754 -7.73 -29.16 15.76
N GLY A 755 -8.37 -29.27 14.59
CA GLY A 755 -9.29 -28.25 14.09
C GLY A 755 -9.74 -28.52 12.65
N ALA A 756 -10.59 -27.63 12.16
CA ALA A 756 -11.10 -27.64 10.79
C ALA A 756 -11.51 -26.23 10.36
N THR A 757 -11.64 -26.03 9.05
CA THR A 757 -12.17 -24.82 8.43
C THR A 757 -12.79 -25.19 7.08
N ASP A 758 -13.89 -24.54 6.71
CA ASP A 758 -14.52 -24.68 5.39
C ASP A 758 -13.96 -23.69 4.36
N SER A 759 -13.02 -22.84 4.77
CA SER A 759 -12.56 -21.67 4.02
C SER A 759 -11.05 -21.65 3.77
N TYR A 760 -10.40 -22.82 3.67
CA TYR A 760 -8.99 -22.86 3.29
C TYR A 760 -8.80 -22.31 1.88
N ALA A 761 -8.02 -21.23 1.74
CA ALA A 761 -7.84 -20.54 0.48
C ALA A 761 -6.54 -20.98 -0.23
N ILE A 762 -6.70 -21.56 -1.41
CA ILE A 762 -5.66 -21.69 -2.43
C ILE A 762 -5.61 -20.35 -3.18
N PRO A 763 -4.50 -19.59 -3.09
CA PRO A 763 -4.45 -18.24 -3.63
C PRO A 763 -4.45 -18.25 -5.16
N ASN A 764 -5.05 -17.23 -5.73
CA ASN A 764 -4.94 -16.96 -7.15
C ASN A 764 -3.55 -16.41 -7.52
N ALA A 765 -3.23 -16.36 -8.81
CA ALA A 765 -1.89 -15.99 -9.28
C ALA A 765 -1.48 -14.56 -8.86
N ASN A 766 -2.40 -13.59 -8.92
CA ASN A 766 -2.10 -12.20 -8.54
C ASN A 766 -1.95 -12.05 -7.02
N GLN A 767 -2.71 -12.81 -6.22
CA GLN A 767 -2.56 -12.87 -4.76
C GLN A 767 -1.19 -13.41 -4.33
N CYS A 768 -0.56 -14.29 -5.13
CA CYS A 768 0.81 -14.72 -4.86
C CYS A 768 1.78 -13.54 -4.94
N ILE A 769 1.61 -12.66 -5.92
CA ILE A 769 2.53 -11.54 -6.16
C ILE A 769 2.43 -10.49 -5.03
N THR A 770 1.28 -10.34 -4.36
CA THR A 770 1.13 -9.46 -3.18
C THR A 770 2.18 -9.70 -2.09
N CYS A 771 2.56 -10.96 -1.87
CA CYS A 771 3.60 -11.30 -0.88
C CYS A 771 4.99 -11.39 -1.49
N HIS A 772 5.09 -11.70 -2.78
CA HIS A 772 6.32 -12.12 -3.43
C HIS A 772 6.99 -11.00 -4.28
N ALA A 773 6.28 -9.91 -4.60
CA ALA A 773 6.84 -8.76 -5.26
C ALA A 773 7.33 -7.72 -4.25
N ASN A 774 8.63 -7.42 -4.33
CA ASN A 774 9.24 -6.26 -3.70
C ASN A 774 10.15 -5.58 -4.73
N ASP A 775 10.36 -4.27 -4.60
CA ASP A 775 11.18 -3.48 -5.52
C ASP A 775 12.68 -3.88 -5.52
N ASP A 776 13.14 -4.59 -4.49
CA ASP A 776 14.51 -5.10 -4.34
C ASP A 776 14.68 -6.57 -4.79
N LEU A 777 13.61 -7.22 -5.25
CA LEU A 777 13.62 -8.60 -5.71
C LEU A 777 13.51 -8.71 -7.24
N GLU A 778 13.84 -9.89 -7.77
CA GLU A 778 13.53 -10.22 -9.16
C GLU A 778 12.01 -10.18 -9.37
N VAL A 779 11.57 -9.66 -10.52
CA VAL A 779 10.14 -9.44 -10.81
C VAL A 779 9.35 -10.75 -10.80
N GLY A 780 8.06 -10.65 -10.43
CA GLY A 780 7.15 -11.78 -10.32
C GLY A 780 7.12 -12.39 -8.91
N ALA A 781 7.04 -13.71 -8.82
CA ALA A 781 6.84 -14.45 -7.57
C ALA A 781 8.16 -14.90 -6.90
N ALA A 782 9.07 -13.98 -6.59
CA ALA A 782 10.39 -14.31 -6.04
C ALA A 782 10.33 -15.04 -4.68
N PRO A 783 11.24 -15.99 -4.38
CA PRO A 783 11.12 -16.84 -3.20
C PRO A 783 11.43 -16.11 -1.87
N ILE A 784 10.46 -16.13 -0.94
CA ILE A 784 10.57 -15.47 0.37
C ILE A 784 11.26 -16.37 1.42
N GLY A 785 10.83 -17.63 1.52
CA GLY A 785 11.20 -18.55 2.60
C GLY A 785 12.64 -19.10 2.62
N PRO A 786 13.29 -19.38 1.47
CA PRO A 786 14.64 -19.97 1.40
C PRO A 786 15.79 -19.03 1.83
N LYS A 787 15.62 -18.27 2.91
CA LYS A 787 16.69 -17.47 3.49
C LYS A 787 17.68 -18.38 4.22
N PRO A 788 19.00 -18.17 4.12
CA PRO A 788 19.97 -19.04 4.79
C PRO A 788 19.71 -19.21 6.30
N ARG A 789 19.34 -18.12 6.97
CA ARG A 789 18.97 -18.13 8.40
C ARG A 789 17.75 -18.98 8.74
N ASN A 790 16.86 -19.21 7.77
CA ASN A 790 15.69 -20.07 7.96
C ASN A 790 15.92 -21.51 7.47
N LEU A 791 17.07 -21.78 6.84
CA LEU A 791 17.48 -23.12 6.38
C LEU A 791 18.56 -23.77 7.27
N ASN A 792 19.16 -23.01 8.19
CA ASN A 792 20.25 -23.45 9.05
C ASN A 792 19.80 -24.45 10.14
N ARG A 793 19.52 -25.69 9.70
CA ARG A 793 19.17 -26.85 10.52
C ARG A 793 19.43 -28.15 9.73
N PRO A 794 19.43 -29.32 10.39
CA PRO A 794 19.30 -30.59 9.70
C PRO A 794 17.93 -30.76 9.02
N TYR A 795 17.91 -31.43 7.87
CA TYR A 795 16.66 -31.83 7.23
C TYR A 795 15.92 -32.84 8.11
N ARG A 796 14.64 -32.57 8.38
CA ARG A 796 13.68 -33.48 9.01
C ARG A 796 12.28 -33.13 8.51
N PRO A 797 11.48 -34.11 8.04
CA PRO A 797 10.11 -33.85 7.60
C PRO A 797 9.24 -33.18 8.67
N GLU A 798 8.28 -32.37 8.24
CA GLU A 798 7.35 -31.66 9.14
C GLU A 798 6.32 -32.60 9.77
N SER A 799 5.92 -33.66 9.06
CA SER A 799 4.92 -34.64 9.49
C SER A 799 5.56 -35.98 9.79
N GLY A 800 5.08 -36.64 10.85
CA GLY A 800 5.48 -38.00 11.21
C GLY A 800 5.08 -39.03 10.15
N PHE A 801 4.15 -38.71 9.25
CA PHE A 801 3.68 -39.58 8.17
C PHE A 801 4.82 -40.04 7.24
N MET A 802 5.76 -39.15 6.91
CA MET A 802 6.92 -39.45 6.06
C MET A 802 8.08 -40.13 6.79
N GLY A 803 7.94 -40.37 8.11
CA GLY A 803 9.01 -40.88 8.95
C GLY A 803 10.26 -40.00 8.97
N LEU A 804 11.41 -40.60 9.29
CA LEU A 804 12.69 -39.90 9.43
C LEU A 804 13.49 -39.75 8.14
N GLN A 805 13.18 -40.55 7.10
CA GLN A 805 13.89 -40.52 5.83
C GLN A 805 13.36 -39.43 4.89
N GLY A 806 12.09 -39.02 5.04
CA GLY A 806 11.49 -37.97 4.21
C GLY A 806 11.44 -38.30 2.72
N GLN A 807 11.23 -37.28 1.90
CA GLN A 807 11.24 -37.42 0.45
C GLN A 807 12.65 -37.80 -0.02
N GLY A 808 12.78 -38.93 -0.72
CA GLY A 808 14.03 -39.37 -1.33
C GLY A 808 15.25 -39.58 -0.42
N GLY A 809 15.03 -39.92 0.85
CA GLY A 809 16.09 -40.37 1.76
C GLY A 809 17.18 -39.33 2.04
N PHE A 810 16.85 -38.03 2.00
CA PHE A 810 17.83 -36.96 2.18
C PHE A 810 18.51 -37.04 3.55
N PRO A 811 19.86 -36.92 3.63
CA PRO A 811 20.58 -37.12 4.88
C PRO A 811 20.21 -36.07 5.92
N GLN A 812 20.10 -36.50 7.18
CA GLN A 812 19.83 -35.65 8.34
C GLN A 812 21.07 -34.85 8.76
N VAL A 813 21.62 -34.09 7.84
CA VAL A 813 22.73 -33.16 8.04
C VAL A 813 22.25 -31.74 7.73
N ASN A 814 23.03 -30.74 8.14
CA ASN A 814 22.71 -29.34 7.87
C ASN A 814 22.45 -29.09 6.38
N GLN A 815 21.30 -28.51 6.05
CA GLN A 815 20.80 -28.40 4.67
C GLN A 815 21.73 -27.57 3.77
N LEU A 816 22.22 -26.43 4.27
CA LEU A 816 23.11 -25.55 3.50
C LEU A 816 24.44 -26.24 3.17
N LYS A 817 25.02 -26.93 4.16
CA LYS A 817 26.23 -27.75 3.97
C LYS A 817 25.97 -28.90 2.98
N ALA A 818 24.82 -29.56 3.10
CA ALA A 818 24.42 -30.65 2.21
C ALA A 818 24.26 -30.21 0.75
N TRP A 819 23.77 -28.99 0.52
CA TRP A 819 23.64 -28.39 -0.81
C TRP A 819 25.02 -28.02 -1.38
N ALA A 820 25.90 -27.43 -0.56
CA ALA A 820 27.27 -27.10 -0.96
C ALA A 820 28.09 -28.35 -1.31
N ASP A 821 28.01 -29.41 -0.50
CA ASP A 821 28.74 -30.67 -0.72
C ASP A 821 28.31 -31.40 -2.00
N ARG A 822 27.05 -31.22 -2.42
CA ARG A 822 26.53 -31.72 -3.69
C ARG A 822 26.84 -30.80 -4.89
N GLY A 823 27.53 -29.69 -4.66
CA GLY A 823 27.87 -28.71 -5.69
C GLY A 823 26.69 -27.85 -6.14
N LEU A 824 25.59 -27.80 -5.39
CA LEU A 824 24.37 -27.04 -5.71
C LEU A 824 24.36 -25.61 -5.15
N LEU A 825 25.19 -25.32 -4.15
CA LEU A 825 25.31 -24.01 -3.51
C LEU A 825 26.76 -23.52 -3.54
N THR A 826 26.97 -22.25 -3.89
CA THR A 826 28.26 -21.57 -3.81
C THR A 826 28.23 -20.42 -2.80
N ASN A 827 29.40 -19.88 -2.45
CA ASN A 827 29.58 -18.74 -1.54
C ASN A 827 29.12 -18.98 -0.09
N LEU A 828 28.91 -20.24 0.30
CA LEU A 828 28.67 -20.60 1.69
C LEU A 828 29.94 -20.27 2.51
N PRO A 829 29.86 -19.47 3.59
CA PRO A 829 31.01 -19.21 4.44
C PRO A 829 31.55 -20.51 5.04
N ALA A 830 32.86 -20.56 5.28
CA ALA A 830 33.46 -21.69 5.98
C ALA A 830 32.80 -21.84 7.36
N THR A 831 32.18 -23.00 7.59
CA THR A 831 31.34 -23.22 8.77
C THR A 831 31.63 -24.54 9.45
N SER A 832 31.51 -24.56 10.77
CA SER A 832 31.49 -25.78 11.58
C SER A 832 30.05 -26.07 12.02
N ILE A 833 29.73 -27.35 12.11
CA ILE A 833 28.43 -27.83 12.57
C ILE A 833 28.52 -28.18 14.06
N ASP A 834 27.64 -27.61 14.89
CA ASP A 834 27.57 -27.89 16.32
C ASP A 834 26.90 -29.24 16.63
N GLY A 835 26.82 -29.60 17.92
CA GLY A 835 26.18 -30.84 18.37
C GLY A 835 24.68 -30.95 18.09
N ARG A 836 24.02 -29.86 17.66
CA ARG A 836 22.61 -29.81 17.25
C ARG A 836 22.44 -29.87 15.73
N GLY A 837 23.53 -29.93 14.97
CA GLY A 837 23.49 -29.92 13.51
C GLY A 837 23.35 -28.50 12.90
N ILE A 838 23.64 -27.46 13.67
CA ILE A 838 23.53 -26.06 13.26
C ILE A 838 24.90 -25.53 12.84
N ALA A 839 24.95 -24.79 11.74
CA ALA A 839 26.15 -24.10 11.26
C ALA A 839 26.41 -22.86 12.14
N THR A 840 27.56 -22.81 12.81
CA THR A 840 27.86 -21.79 13.84
C THR A 840 28.21 -20.41 13.30
N SER A 841 28.65 -20.34 12.04
CA SER A 841 29.01 -19.08 11.38
C SER A 841 27.86 -18.46 10.58
N ILE A 842 26.68 -19.09 10.59
CA ILE A 842 25.52 -18.66 9.82
C ILE A 842 24.43 -18.29 10.82
N GLU A 843 23.82 -17.12 10.64
CA GLU A 843 22.71 -16.66 11.46
C GLU A 843 21.57 -17.68 11.43
N ARG A 844 20.75 -17.76 12.48
CA ARG A 844 19.68 -18.76 12.55
C ARG A 844 18.41 -18.19 13.17
N LEU A 845 17.32 -18.24 12.40
CA LEU A 845 15.99 -18.06 12.98
C LEU A 845 15.63 -19.26 13.86
N PRO A 846 15.16 -19.06 15.10
CA PRO A 846 14.66 -20.15 15.90
C PRO A 846 13.38 -20.77 15.31
N HIS A 847 13.07 -21.98 15.77
CA HIS A 847 11.70 -22.47 15.83
C HIS A 847 10.94 -21.59 16.82
N TRP A 848 10.09 -20.71 16.31
CA TRP A 848 9.38 -19.72 17.12
C TRP A 848 8.56 -20.34 18.28
N GLU A 849 8.08 -21.57 18.10
CA GLU A 849 7.24 -22.32 19.04
C GLU A 849 8.02 -23.10 20.12
N VAL A 850 9.36 -23.15 20.06
CA VAL A 850 10.19 -23.95 20.98
C VAL A 850 11.00 -23.04 21.92
N PRO A 851 10.63 -22.91 23.21
CA PRO A 851 11.41 -22.12 24.17
C PRO A 851 12.88 -22.56 24.25
N GLY A 852 13.80 -21.60 24.17
CA GLY A 852 15.24 -21.82 24.22
C GLY A 852 15.89 -22.21 22.88
N ASP A 853 15.12 -22.45 21.82
CA ASP A 853 15.68 -22.75 20.48
C ASP A 853 16.43 -21.56 19.88
N SER A 854 16.18 -20.34 20.38
CA SER A 854 16.95 -19.12 20.08
C SER A 854 18.41 -19.18 20.55
N GLY A 855 18.73 -20.11 21.46
CA GLY A 855 20.02 -20.19 22.15
C GLY A 855 20.07 -19.40 23.46
N ALA A 856 19.10 -18.53 23.73
CA ALA A 856 18.93 -17.88 25.03
C ALA A 856 18.25 -18.82 26.05
N THR A 857 18.29 -18.47 27.34
CA THR A 857 17.59 -19.24 28.37
C THR A 857 16.10 -19.32 28.05
N ALA A 858 15.55 -20.53 28.01
CA ALA A 858 14.15 -20.76 27.65
C ALA A 858 13.19 -19.90 28.49
N GLY A 859 12.34 -19.11 27.83
CA GLY A 859 11.37 -18.23 28.48
C GLY A 859 11.93 -16.91 29.02
N SER A 860 13.23 -16.63 28.85
CA SER A 860 13.78 -15.29 29.10
C SER A 860 13.23 -14.26 28.09
N ALA A 861 13.32 -12.98 28.43
CA ALA A 861 12.93 -11.88 27.54
C ALA A 861 13.59 -11.97 26.16
N GLU A 862 14.90 -12.24 26.13
CA GLU A 862 15.66 -12.43 24.88
C GLU A 862 15.16 -13.63 24.05
N ASP A 863 14.82 -14.75 24.70
CA ASP A 863 14.28 -15.93 24.01
C ASP A 863 12.90 -15.65 23.41
N ILE A 864 12.01 -15.01 24.17
CA ILE A 864 10.66 -14.64 23.74
C ILE A 864 10.74 -13.72 22.52
N GLU A 865 11.56 -12.66 22.60
CA GLU A 865 11.70 -11.68 21.53
C GLU A 865 12.29 -12.29 20.25
N LYS A 866 13.36 -13.08 20.35
CA LYS A 866 13.97 -13.75 19.17
C LYS A 866 12.99 -14.71 18.51
N ARG A 867 12.18 -15.43 19.28
CA ARG A 867 11.15 -16.33 18.76
C ARG A 867 10.01 -15.55 18.10
N LEU A 868 9.56 -14.45 18.68
CA LEU A 868 8.54 -13.59 18.07
C LEU A 868 9.05 -12.98 16.76
N ARG A 869 10.29 -12.48 16.72
CA ARG A 869 10.92 -11.95 15.52
C ARG A 869 10.98 -12.98 14.39
N ALA A 870 11.31 -14.24 14.71
CA ALA A 870 11.28 -15.32 13.71
C ALA A 870 9.87 -15.55 13.13
N TYR A 871 8.84 -15.50 13.98
CA TYR A 871 7.45 -15.59 13.54
C TYR A 871 7.04 -14.41 12.65
N MET A 872 7.33 -13.18 13.09
CA MET A 872 7.00 -11.96 12.36
C MET A 872 7.75 -11.85 11.03
N GLU A 873 9.02 -12.29 10.98
CA GLU A 873 9.77 -12.29 9.73
C GLU A 873 9.10 -13.18 8.68
N VAL A 874 8.73 -14.40 9.06
CA VAL A 874 8.20 -15.37 8.08
C VAL A 874 6.76 -15.05 7.67
N ASN A 875 5.96 -14.46 8.56
CA ASN A 875 4.53 -14.25 8.33
C ASN A 875 4.16 -12.82 7.91
N CYS A 876 4.99 -11.81 8.23
CA CYS A 876 4.60 -10.40 8.09
C CYS A 876 5.63 -9.53 7.35
N GLN A 877 6.93 -9.80 7.51
CA GLN A 877 8.01 -8.91 7.04
C GLN A 877 8.04 -8.70 5.52
N HIS A 878 7.64 -9.68 4.72
CA HIS A 878 7.58 -9.52 3.27
C HIS A 878 6.60 -8.42 2.82
N CYS A 879 5.57 -8.13 3.61
CA CYS A 879 4.73 -6.93 3.42
C CYS A 879 5.29 -5.73 4.20
N HIS A 880 5.70 -5.96 5.45
CA HIS A 880 6.20 -4.96 6.40
C HIS A 880 7.73 -4.81 6.29
N ASN A 881 8.19 -4.34 5.14
CA ASN A 881 9.55 -3.90 4.88
C ASN A 881 9.51 -2.65 3.99
N ASP A 882 10.65 -1.99 3.79
CA ASP A 882 10.74 -0.72 3.06
C ASP A 882 10.45 -0.84 1.55
N LYS A 883 10.32 -2.06 1.03
CA LYS A 883 9.99 -2.38 -0.37
C LYS A 883 8.75 -3.28 -0.53
N GLY A 884 8.04 -3.56 0.56
CA GLY A 884 6.89 -4.47 0.58
C GLY A 884 5.55 -3.79 0.37
N ALA A 885 4.47 -4.58 0.25
CA ALA A 885 3.12 -4.07 0.03
C ALA A 885 2.56 -3.16 1.14
N ALA A 886 3.17 -3.15 2.33
CA ALA A 886 2.80 -2.30 3.46
C ALA A 886 3.88 -1.26 3.83
N SER A 887 4.86 -1.00 2.95
CA SER A 887 5.97 -0.05 3.19
C SER A 887 5.50 1.34 3.58
N ASN A 888 4.44 1.84 2.95
CA ASN A 888 3.85 3.17 3.16
C ASN A 888 3.31 3.38 4.58
N THR A 889 3.19 2.33 5.39
CA THR A 889 2.73 2.41 6.80
C THR A 889 3.85 2.78 7.77
N GLY A 890 5.12 2.66 7.37
CA GLY A 890 6.25 2.88 8.28
C GLY A 890 6.40 1.83 9.38
N TYR A 891 5.69 0.68 9.29
CA TYR A 891 5.79 -0.44 10.23
C TYR A 891 6.56 -1.58 9.59
N TYR A 892 7.75 -1.88 10.12
CA TYR A 892 8.71 -2.80 9.54
C TYR A 892 9.07 -3.93 10.51
N LEU A 893 9.17 -5.16 10.00
CA LEU A 893 9.26 -6.39 10.81
C LEU A 893 10.46 -7.26 10.46
N ASP A 894 11.52 -6.66 9.92
CA ASP A 894 12.76 -7.38 9.66
C ASP A 894 13.51 -7.76 10.95
N HIS A 895 14.19 -8.91 10.88
CA HIS A 895 14.80 -9.56 12.04
C HIS A 895 16.01 -8.83 12.60
N TYR A 896 16.62 -7.90 11.84
CA TYR A 896 17.86 -7.21 12.25
C TYR A 896 17.62 -5.79 12.77
N ARG A 897 16.48 -5.18 12.46
CA ARG A 897 16.11 -3.83 12.90
C ARG A 897 16.07 -3.71 14.43
N THR A 898 16.34 -2.53 14.95
CA THR A 898 16.06 -2.14 16.35
C THR A 898 14.55 -2.22 16.64
N ILE A 899 14.15 -2.35 17.91
CA ILE A 899 12.73 -2.29 18.29
C ILE A 899 12.45 -0.89 18.80
N ASP A 900 11.86 -0.08 17.93
CA ASP A 900 11.56 1.33 18.12
C ASP A 900 10.18 1.67 17.51
N ALA A 901 9.93 2.95 17.23
CA ALA A 901 8.72 3.41 16.53
C ALA A 901 8.51 2.69 15.18
N GLY A 902 9.58 2.43 14.41
CA GLY A 902 9.52 1.73 13.13
C GLY A 902 9.13 0.25 13.28
N TYR A 903 9.42 -0.35 14.44
CA TYR A 903 8.92 -1.68 14.83
C TYR A 903 7.56 -1.61 15.55
N GLY A 904 6.90 -0.45 15.56
CA GLY A 904 5.53 -0.26 16.05
C GLY A 904 5.39 0.14 17.52
N ILE A 905 6.48 0.30 18.27
CA ILE A 905 6.40 0.74 19.69
C ILE A 905 5.83 2.15 19.74
N CYS A 906 4.65 2.30 20.34
CA CYS A 906 3.93 3.57 20.46
C CYS A 906 3.75 4.35 19.15
N LYS A 907 3.79 3.64 18.02
CA LYS A 907 3.55 4.24 16.71
C LYS A 907 2.04 4.38 16.50
N LYS A 908 1.60 5.59 16.18
CA LYS A 908 0.24 5.86 15.71
C LYS A 908 0.05 5.24 14.31
N PRO A 909 -1.14 4.68 13.99
CA PRO A 909 -1.39 4.11 12.67
C PRO A 909 -1.46 5.21 11.61
N THR A 910 -0.77 5.00 10.48
CA THR A 910 -0.80 5.94 9.34
C THR A 910 -2.08 5.79 8.51
N ALA A 911 -2.67 4.58 8.41
CA ALA A 911 -3.84 4.33 7.55
C ALA A 911 -4.55 2.97 7.83
N THR A 912 -5.11 2.74 9.02
CA THR A 912 -5.68 1.42 9.37
C THR A 912 -7.20 1.31 9.25
N GLY A 913 -7.97 2.40 9.23
CA GLY A 913 -9.44 2.36 9.19
C GLY A 913 -10.02 1.41 10.25
N GLY A 914 -10.97 0.55 9.87
CA GLY A 914 -11.50 -0.50 10.76
C GLY A 914 -10.45 -1.53 11.24
N GLY A 915 -9.31 -1.61 10.56
CA GLY A 915 -8.14 -2.40 10.94
C GLY A 915 -7.41 -1.92 12.20
N SER A 916 -7.70 -0.73 12.71
CA SER A 916 -7.21 -0.27 14.03
C SER A 916 -7.85 -1.03 15.19
N CYS A 917 -9.01 -1.66 14.96
CA CYS A 917 -9.86 -2.20 16.01
C CYS A 917 -10.26 -1.16 17.08
N GLY A 918 -10.30 0.13 16.71
CA GLY A 918 -10.56 1.24 17.64
C GLY A 918 -9.38 1.56 18.57
N ARG A 919 -8.19 1.00 18.32
CA ARG A 919 -6.98 1.21 19.13
C ARG A 919 -6.08 2.27 18.51
N GLN A 920 -5.32 2.99 19.35
CA GLN A 920 -4.56 4.18 18.94
C GLN A 920 -3.10 3.91 18.56
N HIS A 921 -2.51 2.78 18.96
CA HIS A 921 -1.09 2.49 18.75
C HIS A 921 -0.86 1.05 18.28
N VAL A 922 0.18 0.86 17.46
CA VAL A 922 0.55 -0.47 16.92
C VAL A 922 0.92 -1.43 18.05
N VAL A 923 1.83 -1.02 18.93
CA VAL A 923 2.20 -1.71 20.18
C VAL A 923 2.17 -0.71 21.34
N VAL A 924 1.46 -1.05 22.42
CA VAL A 924 1.47 -0.34 23.71
C VAL A 924 2.21 -1.22 24.72
N PRO A 925 3.39 -0.81 25.22
CA PRO A 925 4.14 -1.56 26.23
C PRO A 925 3.27 -1.98 27.42
N GLY A 926 3.31 -3.26 27.81
CA GLY A 926 2.53 -3.79 28.92
C GLY A 926 1.03 -3.99 28.66
N ALA A 927 0.46 -3.50 27.55
CA ALA A 927 -0.98 -3.52 27.27
C ALA A 927 -1.33 -4.17 25.90
N PRO A 928 -1.35 -5.51 25.82
CA PRO A 928 -1.74 -6.22 24.60
C PRO A 928 -3.17 -5.89 24.11
N SER A 929 -4.10 -5.66 25.04
CA SER A 929 -5.49 -5.27 24.73
C SER A 929 -5.61 -3.94 24.00
N ASP A 930 -4.61 -3.07 24.16
CA ASP A 930 -4.62 -1.71 23.61
C ASP A 930 -3.72 -1.61 22.36
N SER A 931 -3.07 -2.72 21.98
CA SER A 931 -2.13 -2.81 20.86
C SER A 931 -2.81 -3.30 19.57
N ILE A 932 -2.79 -2.53 18.48
CA ILE A 932 -3.43 -2.92 17.19
C ILE A 932 -2.94 -4.29 16.70
N VAL A 933 -1.63 -4.56 16.79
CA VAL A 933 -1.05 -5.80 16.23
C VAL A 933 -1.63 -7.08 16.84
N SER A 934 -1.99 -7.05 18.12
CA SER A 934 -2.60 -8.19 18.83
C SER A 934 -3.99 -8.50 18.24
N CYS A 935 -4.86 -7.49 18.11
CA CYS A 935 -6.19 -7.64 17.49
C CYS A 935 -6.09 -8.21 16.07
N ARG A 936 -5.20 -7.63 15.25
CA ARG A 936 -5.10 -8.00 13.83
C ARG A 936 -4.58 -9.42 13.63
N LEU A 937 -3.64 -9.85 14.47
CA LEU A 937 -3.11 -11.22 14.42
C LEU A 937 -4.16 -12.24 14.88
N GLU A 938 -5.00 -11.88 15.86
CA GLU A 938 -6.10 -12.70 16.35
C GLU A 938 -7.22 -12.86 15.31
N GLU A 939 -7.62 -11.78 14.64
CA GLU A 939 -8.73 -11.77 13.69
C GLU A 939 -8.46 -12.63 12.44
N ALA A 940 -9.43 -13.45 12.03
CA ALA A 940 -9.29 -14.44 10.97
C ALA A 940 -10.32 -14.28 9.84
N THR A 941 -11.39 -13.54 10.09
CA THR A 941 -12.60 -13.50 9.24
C THR A 941 -12.90 -12.13 8.67
N ASP A 942 -12.60 -11.06 9.39
CA ASP A 942 -12.80 -9.69 8.91
C ASP A 942 -11.61 -9.25 8.01
N PRO A 943 -11.81 -9.04 6.70
CA PRO A 943 -10.74 -8.65 5.78
C PRO A 943 -9.99 -7.38 6.19
N GLN A 944 -10.65 -6.41 6.83
CA GLN A 944 -10.01 -5.14 7.23
C GLN A 944 -9.00 -5.34 8.37
N ARG A 945 -9.29 -6.29 9.26
CA ARG A 945 -8.53 -6.53 10.49
C ARG A 945 -7.54 -7.67 10.36
N LYS A 946 -7.93 -8.74 9.66
CA LYS A 946 -7.17 -9.98 9.48
C LYS A 946 -5.75 -9.74 8.99
N MET A 947 -4.77 -10.18 9.78
CA MET A 947 -3.36 -10.23 9.39
C MET A 947 -2.73 -11.61 9.69
N PRO A 948 -1.92 -12.16 8.76
CA PRO A 948 -1.76 -11.74 7.37
C PRO A 948 -3.10 -11.84 6.58
N PRO A 949 -3.31 -11.02 5.54
CA PRO A 949 -4.60 -10.98 4.83
C PRO A 949 -4.87 -12.27 4.03
N ILE A 950 -3.80 -12.94 3.59
CA ILE A 950 -3.81 -14.16 2.79
C ILE A 950 -3.16 -15.29 3.61
N ALA A 951 -3.44 -16.55 3.23
CA ALA A 951 -2.91 -17.79 3.79
C ALA A 951 -3.52 -18.30 5.10
N LYS A 952 -4.28 -17.50 5.86
CA LYS A 952 -5.04 -17.96 7.02
C LYS A 952 -6.55 -17.86 6.81
N SER A 953 -7.32 -18.77 7.39
CA SER A 953 -8.76 -18.68 7.62
C SER A 953 -9.12 -18.93 9.09
N VAL A 954 -8.15 -19.34 9.91
CA VAL A 954 -8.30 -19.48 11.36
C VAL A 954 -7.23 -18.68 12.11
N THR A 955 -7.50 -18.40 13.38
CA THR A 955 -6.54 -17.76 14.29
C THR A 955 -5.38 -18.70 14.62
N HIS A 956 -4.15 -18.22 14.50
CA HIS A 956 -2.96 -18.94 14.96
C HIS A 956 -2.74 -18.67 16.46
N LYS A 957 -3.48 -19.39 17.30
CA LYS A 957 -3.59 -19.11 18.75
C LYS A 957 -2.25 -19.05 19.47
N GLU A 958 -1.35 -19.96 19.15
CA GLU A 958 -0.02 -20.02 19.75
C GLU A 958 0.83 -18.77 19.44
N ALA A 959 0.70 -18.20 18.23
CA ALA A 959 1.43 -17.00 17.85
C ALA A 959 0.86 -15.74 18.50
N VAL A 960 -0.47 -15.63 18.61
CA VAL A 960 -1.14 -14.55 19.35
C VAL A 960 -0.67 -14.58 20.81
N GLN A 961 -0.65 -15.75 21.44
CA GLN A 961 -0.16 -15.89 22.81
C GLN A 961 1.30 -15.45 22.97
N LEU A 962 2.19 -15.78 22.03
CA LEU A 962 3.59 -15.36 22.08
C LEU A 962 3.73 -13.83 21.93
N LEU A 963 2.96 -13.23 21.02
CA LEU A 963 2.90 -11.78 20.83
C LEU A 963 2.42 -11.07 22.10
N ASP A 964 1.30 -11.51 22.66
CA ASP A 964 0.73 -10.91 23.87
C ASP A 964 1.67 -11.07 25.07
N THR A 965 2.38 -12.20 25.17
CA THR A 965 3.41 -12.39 26.20
C THR A 965 4.56 -11.41 26.00
N TRP A 966 5.05 -11.23 24.78
CA TRP A 966 6.12 -10.26 24.49
C TRP A 966 5.68 -8.83 24.83
N ILE A 967 4.48 -8.40 24.42
CA ILE A 967 3.96 -7.06 24.75
C ILE A 967 3.78 -6.89 26.26
N GLY A 968 3.20 -7.89 26.94
CA GLY A 968 2.84 -7.81 28.35
C GLY A 968 4.00 -7.98 29.33
N THR A 969 5.10 -8.64 28.92
CA THR A 969 6.18 -9.01 29.86
C THR A 969 7.60 -8.70 29.38
N VAL A 970 7.80 -8.33 28.11
CA VAL A 970 9.13 -8.06 27.55
C VAL A 970 9.28 -6.59 27.14
N VAL A 971 8.29 -6.03 26.44
CA VAL A 971 8.30 -4.61 26.07
C VAL A 971 7.96 -3.76 27.29
N ASP A 972 8.91 -2.91 27.69
CA ASP A 972 8.78 -1.99 28.83
C ASP A 972 9.24 -0.56 28.46
N SER A 973 9.30 0.33 29.46
CA SER A 973 9.72 1.72 29.28
C SER A 973 11.19 1.91 28.88
N GLY A 974 12.00 0.84 28.88
CA GLY A 974 13.38 0.86 28.42
C GLY A 974 13.53 0.80 26.90
N TYR A 975 12.47 0.47 26.15
CA TYR A 975 12.50 0.48 24.69
C TYR A 975 12.45 1.91 24.13
N GLU A 976 13.14 2.12 23.01
CA GLU A 976 13.09 3.40 22.31
C GLU A 976 11.65 3.71 21.87
N ASN A 977 11.24 4.98 22.00
CA ASN A 977 9.87 5.46 21.77
C ASN A 977 8.78 4.96 22.74
N ALA A 978 9.08 4.13 23.75
CA ALA A 978 8.06 3.61 24.68
C ALA A 978 7.27 4.70 25.43
N GLY A 979 7.91 5.84 25.71
CA GLY A 979 7.25 6.99 26.35
C GLY A 979 6.26 7.75 25.45
N ALA A 980 6.21 7.49 24.14
CA ALA A 980 5.32 8.21 23.23
C ALA A 980 3.84 7.83 23.41
N CYS A 981 3.54 6.63 23.94
CA CYS A 981 2.17 6.24 24.31
C CYS A 981 1.69 6.96 25.57
N GLU A 982 2.61 7.35 26.45
CA GLU A 982 2.35 7.98 27.76
C GLU A 982 2.54 9.50 27.70
N GLY A 983 2.84 10.04 26.51
CA GLY A 983 3.17 11.45 26.32
C GLY A 983 2.01 12.33 26.77
N PRO A 984 2.27 13.38 27.58
CA PRO A 984 1.22 14.27 28.01
C PRO A 984 0.54 14.87 26.77
N THR A 985 -0.79 14.84 26.74
CA THR A 985 -1.58 15.54 25.73
C THR A 985 -1.14 17.01 25.68
N ILE A 986 -1.39 17.73 24.57
CA ILE A 986 -1.04 19.17 24.45
C ILE A 986 -1.40 19.94 25.74
N PHE A 987 -2.54 19.60 26.35
CA PHE A 987 -3.07 20.17 27.57
C PHE A 987 -2.46 19.63 28.88
N GLN A 988 -1.93 18.40 28.91
CA GLN A 988 -1.12 17.90 30.02
C GLN A 988 0.33 18.42 29.95
N SER A 989 0.80 18.82 28.75
CA SER A 989 2.16 19.33 28.54
C SER A 989 2.31 20.81 28.84
N VAL A 990 1.18 21.52 28.87
CA VAL A 990 1.01 22.94 29.21
C VAL A 990 0.38 23.05 30.62
N ARG A 991 0.64 22.06 31.49
CA ARG A 991 0.10 21.98 32.86
C ARG A 991 1.23 21.82 33.88
#